data_AF-A0A1H4E3G9-F1
#
_entry.id   AF-A0A1H4E3G9-F1
#
_cell.length_a   1.000
_cell.length_b   1.000
_cell.length_c   1.000
_cell.angle_alpha   90.00
_cell.angle_beta   90.00
_cell.angle_gamma   90.00
#
_symmetry.space_group_name_H-M   'P 1'
#
loop_
_entity.id
_entity.type
_entity.pdbx_description
1 polymer ?
#
loop_
_entity_poly.entity_id
_entity_poly.type
_entity_poly.pdbx_seq_one_letter_code
_entity_poly.pdbx_strand_id
1 'polypeptide(L)'
;MAQVGDVLALPEKGWARYDNNDVRIKYEGAWTHAGNNNDYNNTESYSNVAGSKIRFKFYGSKLRIIGTQHTDSSAVEISIDGQVESFTFYGSPTTYKRIMYEKYLDSDSLHEVEITLKEAKYVRFDAFDIDFDGQVANTLGAGTLAPDKGWRRYDGSYPSFNYVGVGWTTQVSDTYFGGSMHYTQTVAGTKVTFEFTGSKLRFIGVTHPTHSASIVIVIDGVSSTFSQQGVLIPSCLQFEKLDLPWGRHTVEVYSTATYGVRLDAIDIDGDGYFVETQDFPKTGGKLRTLITDMEVGDFIRCGYRAAAANAGQFFGLGIDTIEPEIPRDGTTIPNGYFFFIKVKEGLLVADRVVQYGAAWFTLSNAGYAHGTNFNYSLIPIMANDFSPSGIEPVNGSLSASGVLSATAYPAWKASDGVDGTWGWILPSNVKQGWLEYRFYKPTVVKGYTLKTTTSPTAAPSSWLLEGWDGKGWITLDRQTYSGWISLEERVYSVNNSKAYTRYRIYIEANDGHANYSCIGELRLIPEPLKTKVRMLTGGVSYLRQGGYPSPTNEGLGIFPSNEWDEVVANSPWGGEVWGYTNGAIEAEWTSDTPYSGFTGQPGGFQMDFQGRTVRGRLGDPTNYWSTLGTYTSPSKIGFRPAIEYEYI
;
A
#
# COMPACT_ATOMS: atom_id res chain seq x y z
N MET A 1 25.74 16.26 -16.27
CA MET A 1 25.38 14.85 -16.50
C MET A 1 26.55 14.23 -17.22
N ALA A 2 27.00 13.08 -16.72
CA ALA A 2 27.97 12.25 -17.41
C ALA A 2 27.36 11.73 -18.73
N GLN A 3 28.21 11.55 -19.73
CA GLN A 3 27.86 11.06 -21.06
C GLN A 3 28.65 9.79 -21.38
N VAL A 4 28.22 9.06 -22.42
CA VAL A 4 28.99 7.94 -22.97
C VAL A 4 30.41 8.40 -23.27
N GLY A 5 31.39 7.71 -22.70
CA GLY A 5 32.80 8.09 -22.76
C GLY A 5 33.41 8.57 -21.43
N ASP A 6 32.59 9.07 -20.52
CA ASP A 6 33.07 9.60 -19.23
C ASP A 6 33.43 8.49 -18.24
N VAL A 7 34.37 8.79 -17.35
CA VAL A 7 34.67 7.98 -16.17
C VAL A 7 33.63 8.28 -15.09
N LEU A 8 32.92 7.25 -14.63
CA LEU A 8 31.87 7.39 -13.65
C LEU A 8 32.13 6.46 -12.46
N ALA A 9 32.86 6.97 -11.46
CA ALA A 9 33.24 6.18 -10.29
C ALA A 9 32.05 5.73 -9.41
N LEU A 10 31.01 6.55 -9.32
CA LEU A 10 29.77 6.30 -8.59
C LEU A 10 28.56 6.72 -9.46
N PRO A 11 27.39 6.10 -9.30
CA PRO A 11 26.19 6.49 -10.05
C PRO A 11 25.78 7.93 -9.75
N GLU A 12 25.27 8.64 -10.76
CA GLU A 12 24.72 10.00 -10.59
C GLU A 12 23.37 9.96 -9.85
N LYS A 13 22.94 11.11 -9.30
CA LYS A 13 21.61 11.22 -8.68
C LYS A 13 20.52 10.73 -9.65
N GLY A 14 19.65 9.85 -9.17
CA GLY A 14 18.61 9.22 -9.97
C GLY A 14 19.06 7.95 -10.70
N TRP A 15 20.26 7.44 -10.45
CA TRP A 15 20.74 6.15 -10.95
C TRP A 15 21.16 5.23 -9.78
N ALA A 16 21.03 3.92 -9.97
CA ALA A 16 21.54 2.88 -9.08
C ALA A 16 22.50 1.97 -9.84
N ARG A 17 23.64 1.64 -9.21
CA ARG A 17 24.69 0.79 -9.81
C ARG A 17 24.60 -0.64 -9.32
N TYR A 18 24.70 -1.58 -10.25
CA TYR A 18 24.77 -3.01 -10.00
C TYR A 18 26.10 -3.56 -10.52
N ASP A 19 26.75 -4.33 -9.65
CA ASP A 19 28.06 -4.92 -9.88
C ASP A 19 28.00 -6.09 -10.87
N ASN A 20 29.09 -6.37 -11.59
CA ASN A 20 29.18 -7.53 -12.47
C ASN A 20 28.99 -8.89 -11.76
N ASN A 21 29.16 -8.95 -10.43
CA ASN A 21 28.92 -10.16 -9.63
C ASN A 21 27.49 -10.30 -9.11
N ASP A 22 26.56 -9.41 -9.50
CA ASP A 22 25.17 -9.59 -9.14
C ASP A 22 24.67 -10.96 -9.65
N VAL A 23 24.16 -11.78 -8.72
CA VAL A 23 23.76 -13.18 -8.98
C VAL A 23 22.62 -13.33 -9.99
N ARG A 24 21.90 -12.23 -10.28
CA ARG A 24 20.83 -12.16 -11.29
C ARG A 24 21.38 -11.98 -12.71
N ILE A 25 22.66 -11.64 -12.86
CA ILE A 25 23.35 -11.63 -14.15
C ILE A 25 23.70 -13.07 -14.52
N LYS A 26 23.45 -13.44 -15.77
CA LYS A 26 23.81 -14.75 -16.34
C LYS A 26 24.88 -14.57 -17.40
N TYR A 27 25.96 -15.33 -17.24
CA TYR A 27 27.07 -15.39 -18.17
C TYR A 27 27.00 -16.72 -18.93
N GLU A 28 26.90 -16.65 -20.26
CA GLU A 28 26.89 -17.80 -21.15
C GLU A 28 28.20 -17.84 -21.97
N GLY A 29 28.79 -19.01 -22.12
CA GLY A 29 30.10 -19.17 -22.77
C GLY A 29 31.26 -19.14 -21.76
N ALA A 30 32.47 -18.82 -22.24
CA ALA A 30 33.67 -18.84 -21.42
C ALA A 30 33.92 -17.45 -20.81
N TRP A 31 33.71 -17.34 -19.50
CA TRP A 31 33.91 -16.10 -18.75
C TRP A 31 34.95 -16.28 -17.65
N THR A 32 35.76 -15.24 -17.46
CA THR A 32 36.65 -15.12 -16.31
C THR A 32 36.14 -13.99 -15.43
N HIS A 33 36.01 -14.27 -14.13
CA HIS A 33 35.57 -13.30 -13.12
C HIS A 33 36.77 -12.93 -12.26
N ALA A 34 37.35 -11.77 -12.53
CA ALA A 34 38.52 -11.25 -11.83
C ALA A 34 38.59 -9.73 -12.03
N GLY A 35 38.87 -8.98 -10.97
CA GLY A 35 39.05 -7.52 -11.04
C GLY A 35 40.22 -7.05 -10.20
N ASN A 36 40.44 -5.74 -10.22
CA ASN A 36 41.49 -5.03 -9.51
C ASN A 36 40.96 -3.72 -8.92
N ASN A 37 41.77 -2.98 -8.16
CA ASN A 37 41.32 -1.78 -7.46
C ASN A 37 40.86 -0.61 -8.35
N ASN A 38 41.01 -0.71 -9.66
CA ASN A 38 40.49 0.26 -10.62
C ASN A 38 39.08 -0.08 -11.10
N ASP A 39 38.55 -1.26 -10.80
CA ASP A 39 37.19 -1.66 -11.18
C ASP A 39 36.19 -1.28 -10.08
N TYR A 40 34.89 -1.27 -10.39
CA TYR A 40 33.87 -1.10 -9.37
C TYR A 40 33.86 -2.32 -8.44
N ASN A 41 33.84 -2.09 -7.13
CA ASN A 41 34.04 -3.10 -6.07
C ASN A 41 35.23 -4.07 -6.25
N ASN A 42 36.23 -3.68 -7.05
CA ASN A 42 37.39 -4.47 -7.39
C ASN A 42 37.09 -5.74 -8.20
N THR A 43 36.01 -5.74 -8.99
CA THR A 43 35.55 -6.92 -9.73
C THR A 43 35.29 -6.59 -11.19
N GLU A 44 35.59 -7.52 -12.09
CA GLU A 44 35.31 -7.40 -13.52
C GLU A 44 34.99 -8.81 -14.06
N SER A 45 34.14 -8.87 -15.08
CA SER A 45 33.89 -10.08 -15.86
C SER A 45 34.31 -9.86 -17.29
N TYR A 46 35.22 -10.70 -17.77
CA TYR A 46 35.73 -10.59 -19.12
C TYR A 46 35.76 -11.92 -19.88
N SER A 47 35.64 -11.80 -21.20
CA SER A 47 35.73 -12.89 -22.16
C SER A 47 36.41 -12.40 -23.43
N ASN A 48 37.10 -13.29 -24.12
CA ASN A 48 37.66 -13.08 -25.46
C ASN A 48 37.17 -14.15 -26.46
N VAL A 49 36.09 -14.86 -26.11
CA VAL A 49 35.51 -15.92 -26.93
C VAL A 49 34.27 -15.39 -27.63
N ALA A 50 34.31 -15.38 -28.96
CA ALA A 50 33.16 -14.99 -29.78
C ALA A 50 31.95 -15.88 -29.47
N GLY A 51 30.77 -15.28 -29.35
CA GLY A 51 29.53 -15.95 -28.97
C GLY A 51 29.25 -15.99 -27.47
N SER A 52 30.21 -15.62 -26.60
CA SER A 52 29.94 -15.43 -25.17
C SER A 52 28.91 -14.30 -24.96
N LYS A 53 28.04 -14.46 -23.95
CA LYS A 53 26.93 -13.54 -23.67
C LYS A 53 26.83 -13.15 -22.20
N ILE A 54 26.32 -11.95 -21.98
CA ILE A 54 25.83 -11.46 -20.69
C ILE A 54 24.32 -11.27 -20.83
N ARG A 55 23.53 -11.78 -19.88
CA ARG A 55 22.08 -11.59 -19.82
C ARG A 55 21.65 -11.09 -18.45
N PHE A 56 20.73 -10.14 -18.43
CA PHE A 56 20.02 -9.75 -17.22
C PHE A 56 18.69 -9.11 -17.59
N LYS A 57 17.81 -8.99 -16.59
CA LYS A 57 16.52 -8.30 -16.72
C LYS A 57 16.43 -7.22 -15.65
N PHE A 58 15.77 -6.10 -15.96
CA PHE A 58 15.56 -5.04 -14.98
C PHE A 58 14.23 -4.34 -15.16
N TYR A 59 13.69 -3.80 -14.07
CA TYR A 59 12.60 -2.84 -14.08
C TYR A 59 13.20 -1.43 -14.04
N GLY A 60 12.91 -0.62 -15.05
CA GLY A 60 13.41 0.74 -15.15
C GLY A 60 13.10 1.37 -16.49
N SER A 61 13.48 2.62 -16.67
CA SER A 61 13.33 3.42 -17.89
C SER A 61 14.67 3.83 -18.52
N LYS A 62 15.80 3.45 -17.94
CA LYS A 62 17.14 3.79 -18.47
C LYS A 62 18.19 2.78 -18.05
N LEU A 63 19.23 2.65 -18.88
CA LEU A 63 20.33 1.72 -18.72
C LEU A 63 21.65 2.39 -19.09
N ARG A 64 22.70 2.15 -18.29
CA ARG A 64 24.10 2.37 -18.67
C ARG A 64 24.89 1.09 -18.52
N ILE A 65 25.81 0.83 -19.44
CA ILE A 65 26.82 -0.22 -19.29
C ILE A 65 28.14 0.43 -18.90
N ILE A 66 28.76 -0.08 -17.84
CA ILE A 66 30.03 0.39 -17.31
C ILE A 66 31.09 -0.69 -17.53
N GLY A 67 32.29 -0.29 -17.96
CA GLY A 67 33.36 -1.24 -18.18
C GLY A 67 34.72 -0.59 -18.41
N THR A 68 35.64 -1.44 -18.88
CA THR A 68 37.03 -1.04 -19.15
C THR A 68 37.25 -0.91 -20.65
N GLN A 69 37.56 0.31 -21.08
CA GLN A 69 38.05 0.57 -22.42
C GLN A 69 39.51 0.09 -22.54
N HIS A 70 39.84 -0.67 -23.59
CA HIS A 70 41.21 -1.09 -23.88
C HIS A 70 41.44 -1.32 -25.39
N THR A 71 42.70 -1.34 -25.84
CA THR A 71 43.07 -1.45 -27.26
C THR A 71 42.95 -2.87 -27.84
N ASP A 72 42.85 -3.89 -27.00
CA ASP A 72 42.63 -5.30 -27.39
C ASP A 72 41.14 -5.72 -27.30
N SER A 73 40.28 -4.76 -26.97
CA SER A 73 38.83 -4.98 -26.89
C SER A 73 38.15 -4.84 -28.26
N SER A 74 36.86 -5.14 -28.33
CA SER A 74 36.06 -4.99 -29.55
C SER A 74 34.66 -4.42 -29.33
N ALA A 75 33.94 -4.24 -30.44
CA ALA A 75 32.51 -3.96 -30.41
C ALA A 75 31.70 -5.20 -30.02
N VAL A 76 30.59 -4.95 -29.34
CA VAL A 76 29.57 -5.94 -28.97
C VAL A 76 28.23 -5.56 -29.56
N GLU A 77 27.37 -6.55 -29.72
CA GLU A 77 25.94 -6.30 -29.93
C GLU A 77 25.24 -6.29 -28.58
N ILE A 78 24.30 -5.35 -28.40
CA ILE A 78 23.37 -5.32 -27.27
C ILE A 78 21.95 -5.39 -27.82
N SER A 79 21.18 -6.33 -27.31
CA SER A 79 19.75 -6.44 -27.55
C SER A 79 19.00 -6.01 -26.30
N ILE A 80 18.09 -5.04 -26.42
CA ILE A 80 17.14 -4.65 -25.37
C ILE A 80 15.74 -4.91 -25.91
N ASP A 81 15.02 -5.85 -25.32
CA ASP A 81 13.68 -6.30 -25.77
C ASP A 81 13.62 -6.70 -27.26
N GLY A 82 14.70 -7.31 -27.74
CA GLY A 82 14.86 -7.73 -29.13
C GLY A 82 15.32 -6.63 -30.09
N GLN A 83 15.43 -5.38 -29.66
CA GLN A 83 16.03 -4.30 -30.45
C GLN A 83 17.54 -4.33 -30.32
N VAL A 84 18.24 -4.48 -31.45
CA VAL A 84 19.70 -4.67 -31.49
C VAL A 84 20.43 -3.38 -31.84
N GLU A 85 21.40 -3.03 -31.01
CA GLU A 85 22.35 -1.94 -31.21
C GLU A 85 23.79 -2.47 -31.02
N SER A 86 24.79 -1.62 -31.27
CA SER A 86 26.19 -1.97 -31.05
C SER A 86 26.91 -0.85 -30.30
N PHE A 87 27.81 -1.23 -29.39
CA PHE A 87 28.75 -0.31 -28.75
C PHE A 87 30.11 -0.99 -28.58
N THR A 88 31.14 -0.25 -28.15
CA THR A 88 32.51 -0.78 -28.17
C THR A 88 33.26 -0.59 -26.87
N PHE A 89 34.03 -1.62 -26.51
CA PHE A 89 35.05 -1.57 -25.45
C PHE A 89 36.43 -1.19 -25.99
N TYR A 90 36.58 -1.05 -27.30
CA TYR A 90 37.84 -0.66 -27.93
C TYR A 90 38.16 0.82 -27.70
N GLY A 91 39.38 1.10 -27.26
CA GLY A 91 39.95 2.45 -27.34
C GLY A 91 41.24 2.64 -26.53
N SER A 92 41.78 3.86 -26.60
CA SER A 92 43.01 4.29 -25.93
C SER A 92 42.82 5.68 -25.31
N PRO A 93 43.44 5.98 -24.15
CA PRO A 93 44.17 5.08 -23.26
C PRO A 93 43.23 4.09 -22.55
N THR A 94 43.81 3.10 -21.86
CA THR A 94 43.06 2.21 -20.95
C THR A 94 42.31 3.04 -19.91
N THR A 95 41.00 2.85 -19.83
CA THR A 95 40.13 3.66 -18.95
C THR A 95 39.10 2.75 -18.28
N TYR A 96 39.13 2.70 -16.94
CA TYR A 96 38.24 1.89 -16.11
C TYR A 96 36.99 2.68 -15.69
N LYS A 97 35.94 1.97 -15.25
CA LYS A 97 34.66 2.57 -14.81
C LYS A 97 34.09 3.56 -15.82
N ARG A 98 34.21 3.25 -17.10
CA ARG A 98 33.79 4.13 -18.20
C ARG A 98 32.38 3.80 -18.64
N ILE A 99 31.58 4.83 -18.93
CA ILE A 99 30.26 4.65 -19.55
C ILE A 99 30.47 4.20 -20.99
N MET A 100 30.20 2.93 -21.26
CA MET A 100 30.40 2.29 -22.56
C MET A 100 29.17 2.44 -23.46
N TYR A 101 27.99 2.50 -22.82
CA TYR A 101 26.70 2.58 -23.47
C TYR A 101 25.70 3.28 -22.54
N GLU A 102 24.75 4.02 -23.11
CA GLU A 102 23.63 4.62 -22.39
C GLU A 102 22.38 4.56 -23.27
N LYS A 103 21.25 4.21 -22.66
CA LYS A 103 19.95 4.20 -23.31
C LYS A 103 18.85 4.66 -22.36
N TYR A 104 17.97 5.52 -22.87
CA TYR A 104 16.68 5.81 -22.28
C TYR A 104 15.61 5.01 -23.03
N LEU A 105 14.67 4.45 -22.29
CA LEU A 105 13.63 3.54 -22.75
C LEU A 105 12.26 4.21 -22.62
N ASP A 106 11.29 3.72 -23.40
CA ASP A 106 9.99 4.37 -23.56
C ASP A 106 9.04 4.21 -22.34
N SER A 107 9.37 3.30 -21.43
CA SER A 107 8.56 3.01 -20.23
C SER A 107 9.42 2.55 -19.06
N ASP A 108 8.95 2.79 -17.84
CA ASP A 108 9.47 2.11 -16.64
C ASP A 108 8.79 0.74 -16.54
N SER A 109 9.39 -0.26 -17.16
CA SER A 109 8.86 -1.61 -17.33
C SER A 109 9.95 -2.66 -17.17
N LEU A 110 9.59 -3.94 -17.25
CA LEU A 110 10.56 -5.02 -17.33
C LEU A 110 11.21 -5.02 -18.71
N HIS A 111 12.54 -4.93 -18.73
CA HIS A 111 13.37 -5.00 -19.92
C HIS A 111 14.31 -6.19 -19.85
N GLU A 112 14.52 -6.87 -20.98
CA GLU A 112 15.48 -7.97 -21.14
C GLU A 112 16.70 -7.52 -21.95
N VAL A 113 17.89 -7.68 -21.37
CA VAL A 113 19.16 -7.27 -21.95
C VAL A 113 20.01 -8.50 -22.28
N GLU A 114 20.50 -8.57 -23.52
CA GLU A 114 21.50 -9.53 -23.97
C GLU A 114 22.68 -8.78 -24.60
N ILE A 115 23.89 -8.94 -24.08
CA ILE A 115 25.12 -8.43 -24.69
C ILE A 115 25.89 -9.61 -25.26
N THR A 116 26.20 -9.59 -26.56
CA THR A 116 26.89 -10.67 -27.28
C THR A 116 28.23 -10.21 -27.84
N LEU A 117 29.28 -10.97 -27.54
CA LEU A 117 30.60 -10.83 -28.15
C LEU A 117 30.58 -11.39 -29.58
N LYS A 118 30.96 -10.58 -30.57
CA LYS A 118 30.96 -11.00 -31.98
C LYS A 118 32.33 -11.41 -32.51
N GLU A 119 33.39 -10.90 -31.90
CA GLU A 119 34.77 -11.18 -32.29
C GLU A 119 35.54 -11.88 -31.16
N ALA A 120 36.63 -12.58 -31.51
CA ALA A 120 37.54 -13.19 -30.55
C ALA A 120 38.52 -12.14 -29.98
N LYS A 121 37.97 -11.09 -29.35
CA LYS A 121 38.66 -9.97 -28.70
C LYS A 121 38.02 -9.70 -27.34
N TYR A 122 38.74 -9.03 -26.46
CA TYR A 122 38.27 -8.86 -25.09
C TYR A 122 37.02 -7.98 -25.00
N VAL A 123 36.13 -8.35 -24.07
CA VAL A 123 35.10 -7.48 -23.51
C VAL A 123 35.26 -7.53 -22.01
N ARG A 124 35.15 -6.36 -21.37
CA ARG A 124 35.50 -6.13 -19.98
C ARG A 124 34.36 -5.40 -19.28
N PHE A 125 33.43 -6.18 -18.74
CA PHE A 125 32.20 -5.71 -18.12
C PHE A 125 32.40 -5.57 -16.60
N ASP A 126 32.12 -4.37 -16.09
CA ASP A 126 32.41 -3.97 -14.71
C ASP A 126 31.11 -3.78 -13.91
N ALA A 127 30.16 -3.04 -14.47
CA ALA A 127 28.88 -2.78 -13.82
C ALA A 127 27.82 -2.33 -14.84
N PHE A 128 26.60 -2.10 -14.36
CA PHE A 128 25.59 -1.37 -15.10
C PHE A 128 24.79 -0.47 -14.15
N ASP A 129 24.28 0.64 -14.69
CA ASP A 129 23.37 1.52 -13.95
C ASP A 129 21.96 1.43 -14.53
N ILE A 130 20.96 1.48 -13.65
CA ILE A 130 19.55 1.66 -14.01
C ILE A 130 18.97 2.82 -13.19
N ASP A 131 17.66 3.08 -13.30
CA ASP A 131 16.95 4.03 -12.45
C ASP A 131 17.25 3.80 -10.96
N PHE A 132 17.29 4.88 -10.18
CA PHE A 132 17.52 4.77 -8.73
C PHE A 132 16.45 3.93 -8.02
N ASP A 133 15.21 3.99 -8.51
CA ASP A 133 14.05 3.17 -8.09
C ASP A 133 13.82 1.96 -9.01
N GLY A 134 14.80 1.66 -9.88
CA GLY A 134 14.83 0.46 -10.69
C GLY A 134 15.24 -0.76 -9.87
N GLN A 135 14.99 -1.94 -10.42
CA GLN A 135 15.38 -3.19 -9.77
C GLN A 135 15.82 -4.21 -10.81
N VAL A 136 16.95 -4.88 -10.58
CA VAL A 136 17.33 -6.07 -11.36
C VAL A 136 16.38 -7.21 -10.99
N ALA A 137 15.69 -7.75 -11.98
CA ALA A 137 14.64 -8.74 -11.78
C ALA A 137 15.22 -10.10 -11.36
N ASN A 138 14.51 -10.78 -10.47
CA ASN A 138 14.83 -12.14 -10.08
C ASN A 138 14.62 -13.11 -11.26
N THR A 139 15.50 -14.11 -11.35
CA THR A 139 15.43 -15.18 -12.35
C THR A 139 15.09 -16.50 -11.68
N LEU A 140 14.53 -17.45 -12.43
CA LEU A 140 14.38 -18.84 -11.96
C LEU A 140 15.69 -19.37 -11.36
N GLY A 141 15.60 -20.03 -10.20
CA GLY A 141 16.73 -20.54 -9.44
C GLY A 141 17.46 -19.50 -8.58
N ALA A 142 17.06 -18.22 -8.61
CA ALA A 142 17.66 -17.21 -7.75
C ALA A 142 17.15 -17.33 -6.32
N GLY A 143 18.06 -17.22 -5.36
CA GLY A 143 17.72 -17.07 -3.95
C GLY A 143 17.23 -15.65 -3.69
N THR A 144 16.00 -15.49 -3.17
CA THR A 144 15.44 -14.18 -2.90
C THR A 144 14.45 -14.20 -1.74
N LEU A 145 14.65 -13.32 -0.77
CA LEU A 145 13.66 -13.04 0.29
C LEU A 145 12.68 -11.93 -0.10
N ALA A 146 13.01 -11.08 -1.08
CA ALA A 146 12.18 -9.96 -1.49
C ALA A 146 11.55 -10.19 -2.88
N PRO A 147 10.27 -9.85 -3.09
CA PRO A 147 9.67 -9.90 -4.42
C PRO A 147 10.29 -8.86 -5.37
N ASP A 148 10.08 -9.08 -6.66
CA ASP A 148 10.39 -8.09 -7.69
C ASP A 148 9.43 -6.88 -7.63
N LYS A 149 9.81 -5.75 -8.22
CA LYS A 149 8.97 -4.56 -8.40
C LYS A 149 7.70 -4.96 -9.14
N GLY A 150 6.54 -4.58 -8.61
CA GLY A 150 5.23 -4.96 -9.15
C GLY A 150 4.82 -6.40 -8.84
N TRP A 151 5.45 -7.04 -7.84
CA TRP A 151 5.05 -8.32 -7.27
C TRP A 151 4.78 -8.20 -5.78
N ARG A 152 3.82 -8.98 -5.29
CA ARG A 152 3.45 -9.06 -3.88
C ARG A 152 3.73 -10.46 -3.37
N ARG A 153 4.56 -10.58 -2.32
CA ARG A 153 4.91 -11.85 -1.70
C ARG A 153 4.01 -12.18 -0.51
N TYR A 154 3.51 -13.40 -0.48
CA TYR A 154 2.70 -13.96 0.59
C TYR A 154 3.41 -15.15 1.21
N ASP A 155 3.54 -15.10 2.53
CA ASP A 155 4.18 -16.15 3.31
C ASP A 155 3.44 -17.48 3.24
N GLY A 156 4.15 -18.60 3.35
CA GLY A 156 3.57 -19.94 3.41
C GLY A 156 2.56 -20.11 4.54
N SER A 157 2.61 -19.30 5.61
CA SER A 157 1.61 -19.29 6.68
C SER A 157 0.37 -18.45 6.37
N TYR A 158 0.26 -17.82 5.19
CA TYR A 158 -0.85 -16.95 4.87
C TYR A 158 -2.19 -17.69 4.98
N PRO A 159 -3.23 -17.14 5.67
CA PRO A 159 -4.43 -17.89 6.04
C PRO A 159 -5.24 -18.49 4.88
N SER A 160 -5.08 -17.95 3.66
CA SER A 160 -5.75 -18.48 2.46
C SER A 160 -5.11 -19.76 1.90
N PHE A 161 -3.94 -20.18 2.40
CA PHE A 161 -3.29 -21.41 1.96
C PHE A 161 -3.86 -22.61 2.72
N ASN A 162 -4.54 -23.49 2.00
CA ASN A 162 -5.14 -24.68 2.55
C ASN A 162 -4.23 -25.90 2.31
N TYR A 163 -3.62 -26.38 3.39
CA TYR A 163 -2.75 -27.55 3.42
C TYR A 163 -3.55 -28.84 3.62
N VAL A 164 -3.84 -29.52 2.52
CA VAL A 164 -4.67 -30.74 2.50
C VAL A 164 -3.81 -31.98 2.72
N GLY A 165 -4.37 -32.95 3.46
CA GLY A 165 -3.74 -34.24 3.76
C GLY A 165 -3.00 -34.24 5.10
N VAL A 166 -2.25 -35.32 5.37
CA VAL A 166 -1.54 -35.51 6.65
C VAL A 166 -0.03 -35.30 6.51
N GLY A 167 0.64 -34.97 7.62
CA GLY A 167 2.11 -34.88 7.65
C GLY A 167 2.68 -33.57 7.13
N TRP A 168 1.89 -32.49 7.12
CA TRP A 168 2.43 -31.13 6.98
C TRP A 168 3.19 -30.71 8.24
N THR A 169 4.32 -30.05 8.05
CA THR A 169 5.20 -29.57 9.12
C THR A 169 5.69 -28.17 8.77
N THR A 170 5.78 -27.29 9.77
CA THR A 170 6.36 -25.97 9.65
C THR A 170 7.80 -26.00 10.15
N GLN A 171 8.74 -25.50 9.36
CA GLN A 171 10.13 -25.29 9.77
C GLN A 171 10.39 -23.80 9.91
N VAL A 172 10.90 -23.37 11.06
CA VAL A 172 11.18 -21.96 11.37
C VAL A 172 12.66 -21.65 11.16
N SER A 173 12.97 -20.59 10.40
CA SER A 173 14.30 -20.01 10.21
C SER A 173 14.16 -18.65 9.50
N ASP A 174 15.03 -17.71 9.85
CA ASP A 174 15.21 -16.40 9.19
C ASP A 174 15.68 -16.48 7.72
N THR A 175 16.08 -17.66 7.25
CA THR A 175 16.43 -17.89 5.83
C THR A 175 15.21 -18.08 4.93
N TYR A 176 14.03 -18.22 5.51
CA TYR A 176 12.73 -18.30 4.82
C TYR A 176 12.05 -16.93 4.84
N PHE A 177 11.22 -16.67 3.83
CA PHE A 177 10.35 -15.51 3.90
C PHE A 177 9.40 -15.68 5.11
N GLY A 178 9.05 -14.57 5.77
CA GLY A 178 8.24 -14.56 6.99
C GLY A 178 8.77 -15.40 8.18
N GLY A 179 9.98 -15.95 8.07
CA GLY A 179 10.62 -16.76 9.11
C GLY A 179 10.20 -18.24 9.11
N SER A 180 9.41 -18.73 8.15
CA SER A 180 9.02 -20.14 8.13
C SER A 180 8.69 -20.70 6.74
N MET A 181 8.90 -22.00 6.55
CA MET A 181 8.38 -22.74 5.40
C MET A 181 7.46 -23.87 5.85
N HIS A 182 6.55 -24.28 4.96
CA HIS A 182 5.66 -25.43 5.16
C HIS A 182 6.05 -26.55 4.20
N TYR A 183 6.17 -27.77 4.73
CA TYR A 183 6.55 -28.91 3.92
C TYR A 183 5.86 -30.20 4.35
N THR A 184 5.91 -31.20 3.48
CA THR A 184 5.47 -32.56 3.78
C THR A 184 6.36 -33.60 3.10
N GLN A 185 6.36 -34.84 3.60
CA GLN A 185 6.87 -35.98 2.82
C GLN A 185 5.81 -36.42 1.81
N THR A 186 6.17 -37.25 0.83
CA THR A 186 5.16 -37.68 -0.15
C THR A 186 4.22 -38.70 0.43
N VAL A 187 3.05 -38.20 0.78
CA VAL A 187 1.91 -38.97 1.24
C VAL A 187 0.81 -38.77 0.21
N ALA A 188 0.22 -39.86 -0.28
CA ALA A 188 -0.82 -39.78 -1.30
C ALA A 188 -1.96 -38.85 -0.86
N GLY A 189 -2.36 -37.94 -1.74
CA GLY A 189 -3.42 -36.97 -1.47
C GLY A 189 -2.99 -35.70 -0.73
N THR A 190 -1.71 -35.53 -0.38
CA THR A 190 -1.23 -34.25 0.16
C THR A 190 -1.05 -33.21 -0.93
N LYS A 191 -1.58 -32.01 -0.70
CA LYS A 191 -1.47 -30.86 -1.59
C LYS A 191 -1.63 -29.56 -0.83
N VAL A 192 -1.09 -28.47 -1.34
CA VAL A 192 -1.49 -27.13 -0.93
C VAL A 192 -2.43 -26.57 -2.00
N THR A 193 -3.51 -25.94 -1.56
CA THR A 193 -4.52 -25.34 -2.43
C THR A 193 -4.77 -23.90 -2.00
N PHE A 194 -5.00 -23.02 -2.96
CA PHE A 194 -5.34 -21.63 -2.73
C PHE A 194 -5.97 -21.02 -3.97
N GLU A 195 -6.53 -19.82 -3.79
CA GLU A 195 -7.07 -19.02 -4.89
C GLU A 195 -6.57 -17.58 -4.79
N PHE A 196 -6.33 -16.98 -5.94
CA PHE A 196 -5.91 -15.59 -6.03
C PHE A 196 -6.61 -14.88 -7.19
N THR A 197 -6.68 -13.56 -7.10
CA THR A 197 -7.03 -12.69 -8.23
C THR A 197 -5.77 -11.99 -8.72
N GLY A 198 -5.45 -12.13 -9.99
CA GLY A 198 -4.25 -11.55 -10.60
C GLY A 198 -4.06 -12.00 -12.04
N SER A 199 -2.89 -11.73 -12.62
CA SER A 199 -2.47 -12.13 -13.97
C SER A 199 -1.17 -12.94 -13.98
N LYS A 200 -0.48 -13.05 -12.85
CA LYS A 200 0.79 -13.79 -12.75
C LYS A 200 1.00 -14.39 -11.36
N LEU A 201 1.79 -15.45 -11.32
CA LEU A 201 2.12 -16.19 -10.10
C LEU A 201 3.56 -16.68 -10.14
N ARG A 202 4.22 -16.67 -8.99
CA ARG A 202 5.50 -17.34 -8.74
C ARG A 202 5.44 -18.22 -7.52
N PHE A 203 6.08 -19.38 -7.61
CA PHE A 203 6.26 -20.29 -6.48
C PHE A 203 7.68 -20.13 -5.91
N ILE A 204 7.76 -19.87 -4.61
CA ILE A 204 9.01 -19.73 -3.88
C ILE A 204 9.10 -20.91 -2.90
N GLY A 205 10.19 -21.65 -2.97
CA GLY A 205 10.40 -22.81 -2.12
C GLY A 205 11.87 -23.12 -1.90
N VAL A 206 12.14 -24.28 -1.32
CA VAL A 206 13.50 -24.71 -0.99
C VAL A 206 14.07 -25.60 -2.08
N THR A 207 15.21 -25.23 -2.67
CA THR A 207 15.98 -26.18 -3.49
C THR A 207 16.87 -27.03 -2.59
N HIS A 208 17.00 -28.34 -2.85
CA HIS A 208 17.93 -29.23 -2.13
C HIS A 208 18.28 -30.45 -3.00
N PRO A 209 19.48 -31.08 -2.87
CA PRO A 209 19.90 -32.14 -3.80
C PRO A 209 18.99 -33.39 -3.79
N THR A 210 18.24 -33.59 -2.72
CA THR A 210 17.34 -34.74 -2.53
C THR A 210 15.86 -34.42 -2.75
N HIS A 211 15.46 -33.15 -2.90
CA HIS A 211 14.05 -32.81 -3.10
C HIS A 211 13.53 -33.31 -4.46
N SER A 212 12.20 -33.27 -4.62
CA SER A 212 11.56 -33.76 -5.85
C SER A 212 11.98 -32.92 -7.06
N ALA A 213 12.37 -33.61 -8.14
CA ALA A 213 12.60 -33.00 -9.44
C ALA A 213 11.29 -32.67 -10.19
N SER A 214 10.14 -33.09 -9.65
CA SER A 214 8.84 -32.99 -10.30
C SER A 214 7.74 -32.68 -9.27
N ILE A 215 7.61 -31.39 -8.93
CA ILE A 215 6.42 -30.84 -8.29
C ILE A 215 5.42 -30.47 -9.38
N VAL A 216 4.17 -30.87 -9.19
CA VAL A 216 3.05 -30.54 -10.08
C VAL A 216 2.36 -29.29 -9.53
N ILE A 217 2.13 -28.31 -10.38
CA ILE A 217 1.27 -27.16 -10.13
C ILE A 217 0.15 -27.15 -11.16
N VAL A 218 -1.09 -27.02 -10.71
CA VAL A 218 -2.28 -26.93 -11.55
C VAL A 218 -2.89 -25.56 -11.35
N ILE A 219 -3.01 -24.77 -12.42
CA ILE A 219 -3.66 -23.45 -12.42
C ILE A 219 -4.86 -23.54 -13.34
N ASP A 220 -6.07 -23.36 -12.80
CA ASP A 220 -7.34 -23.47 -13.53
C ASP A 220 -7.49 -24.78 -14.34
N GLY A 221 -7.07 -25.88 -13.73
CA GLY A 221 -7.08 -27.21 -14.35
C GLY A 221 -5.95 -27.46 -15.35
N VAL A 222 -5.10 -26.48 -15.66
CA VAL A 222 -3.93 -26.63 -16.53
C VAL A 222 -2.70 -27.00 -15.69
N SER A 223 -2.13 -28.18 -15.93
CA SER A 223 -0.96 -28.68 -15.19
C SER A 223 0.37 -28.24 -15.80
N SER A 224 1.32 -27.88 -14.94
CA SER A 224 2.74 -27.71 -15.23
C SER A 224 3.59 -28.42 -14.17
N THR A 225 4.88 -28.61 -14.46
CA THR A 225 5.82 -29.23 -13.50
C THR A 225 7.09 -28.40 -13.33
N PHE A 226 7.64 -28.37 -12.12
CA PHE A 226 8.93 -27.74 -11.82
C PHE A 226 9.74 -28.56 -10.82
N SER A 227 11.04 -28.26 -10.71
CA SER A 227 11.98 -28.98 -9.85
C SER A 227 12.26 -28.20 -8.56
N GLN A 228 12.28 -28.89 -7.44
CA GLN A 228 12.90 -28.43 -6.18
C GLN A 228 14.27 -29.08 -5.96
N GLN A 229 14.74 -29.92 -6.88
CA GLN A 229 16.04 -30.55 -6.80
C GLN A 229 17.14 -29.60 -7.25
N GLY A 230 18.17 -29.38 -6.42
CA GLY A 230 19.29 -28.51 -6.75
C GLY A 230 20.22 -28.21 -5.58
N VAL A 231 21.15 -27.27 -5.73
CA VAL A 231 21.96 -26.75 -4.60
C VAL A 231 21.03 -26.16 -3.54
N LEU A 232 21.38 -26.29 -2.25
CA LEU A 232 20.55 -25.78 -1.16
C LEU A 232 20.36 -24.25 -1.24
N ILE A 233 19.14 -23.81 -1.51
CA ILE A 233 18.72 -22.40 -1.46
C ILE A 233 17.38 -22.36 -0.69
N PRO A 234 17.36 -21.82 0.54
CA PRO A 234 16.16 -21.83 1.40
C PRO A 234 14.95 -21.09 0.83
N SER A 235 15.15 -19.93 0.22
CA SER A 235 14.08 -19.14 -0.41
C SER A 235 14.44 -18.92 -1.87
N CYS A 236 13.86 -19.71 -2.77
CA CYS A 236 14.25 -19.79 -4.17
C CYS A 236 13.04 -19.65 -5.10
N LEU A 237 13.14 -18.80 -6.11
CA LEU A 237 12.15 -18.69 -7.17
C LEU A 237 12.21 -19.94 -8.08
N GLN A 238 11.23 -20.83 -7.97
CA GLN A 238 11.28 -22.17 -8.61
C GLN A 238 10.32 -22.33 -9.79
N PHE A 239 9.25 -21.55 -9.82
CA PHE A 239 8.27 -21.57 -10.90
C PHE A 239 7.70 -20.18 -11.11
N GLU A 240 7.36 -19.85 -12.35
CA GLU A 240 6.63 -18.65 -12.70
C GLU A 240 5.63 -18.89 -13.83
N LYS A 241 4.48 -18.21 -13.74
CA LYS A 241 3.45 -18.11 -14.77
C LYS A 241 3.13 -16.62 -14.92
N LEU A 242 3.34 -16.04 -16.10
CA LEU A 242 3.37 -14.59 -16.30
C LEU A 242 2.20 -14.05 -17.16
N ASP A 243 1.39 -14.95 -17.70
CA ASP A 243 0.50 -14.73 -18.83
C ASP A 243 -0.92 -15.26 -18.55
N LEU A 244 -1.40 -15.11 -17.32
CA LEU A 244 -2.79 -15.42 -16.98
C LEU A 244 -3.69 -14.22 -17.33
N PRO A 245 -4.91 -14.44 -17.85
CA PRO A 245 -5.90 -13.38 -17.93
C PRO A 245 -6.17 -12.83 -16.53
N TRP A 246 -6.21 -11.51 -16.35
CA TRP A 246 -6.55 -10.93 -15.05
C TRP A 246 -7.90 -11.46 -14.55
N GLY A 247 -7.90 -12.14 -13.42
CA GLY A 247 -9.11 -12.74 -12.86
C GLY A 247 -8.82 -13.66 -11.70
N ARG A 248 -9.87 -14.32 -11.21
CA ARG A 248 -9.75 -15.32 -10.14
C ARG A 248 -9.21 -16.62 -10.73
N HIS A 249 -8.17 -17.15 -10.09
CA HIS A 249 -7.51 -18.40 -10.44
C HIS A 249 -7.51 -19.36 -9.26
N THR A 250 -7.65 -20.64 -9.58
CA THR A 250 -7.55 -21.76 -8.63
C THR A 250 -6.20 -22.44 -8.78
N VAL A 251 -5.54 -22.76 -7.67
CA VAL A 251 -4.20 -23.38 -7.70
C VAL A 251 -4.14 -24.60 -6.79
N GLU A 252 -3.58 -25.68 -7.32
CA GLU A 252 -3.17 -26.86 -6.54
C GLU A 252 -1.69 -27.16 -6.76
N VAL A 253 -0.95 -27.42 -5.70
CA VAL A 253 0.45 -27.85 -5.78
C VAL A 253 0.67 -29.13 -4.99
N TYR A 254 1.26 -30.14 -5.63
CA TYR A 254 1.52 -31.45 -5.03
C TYR A 254 2.73 -32.14 -5.64
N SER A 255 3.23 -33.20 -4.99
CA SER A 255 4.29 -34.04 -5.51
C SER A 255 3.78 -35.44 -5.82
N THR A 256 4.31 -36.06 -6.87
CA THR A 256 4.04 -37.47 -7.21
C THR A 256 5.23 -38.39 -6.89
N ALA A 257 6.36 -37.85 -6.41
CA ALA A 257 7.59 -38.57 -6.09
C ALA A 257 7.93 -38.44 -4.61
N THR A 258 8.78 -39.28 -4.02
CA THR A 258 9.04 -39.48 -2.57
C THR A 258 9.19 -38.23 -1.68
N TYR A 259 9.59 -37.08 -2.23
CA TYR A 259 9.65 -35.81 -1.49
C TYR A 259 8.46 -34.91 -1.86
N GLY A 260 7.64 -34.55 -0.88
CA GLY A 260 6.47 -33.69 -1.02
C GLY A 260 6.79 -32.23 -1.41
N VAL A 261 5.82 -31.34 -1.30
CA VAL A 261 6.00 -29.91 -1.57
C VAL A 261 6.76 -29.25 -0.42
N ARG A 262 7.65 -28.30 -0.74
CA ARG A 262 8.27 -27.35 0.21
C ARG A 262 7.87 -25.93 -0.23
N LEU A 263 6.91 -25.33 0.45
CA LEU A 263 6.42 -23.98 0.14
C LEU A 263 6.98 -22.99 1.17
N ASP A 264 7.73 -22.01 0.67
CA ASP A 264 8.17 -20.86 1.46
C ASP A 264 7.20 -19.70 1.26
N ALA A 265 6.95 -19.29 0.01
CA ALA A 265 6.05 -18.19 -0.29
C ALA A 265 5.46 -18.29 -1.71
N ILE A 266 4.45 -17.45 -1.99
CA ILE A 266 3.89 -17.23 -3.32
C ILE A 266 4.02 -15.75 -3.65
N ASP A 267 4.51 -15.40 -4.85
CA ASP A 267 4.33 -14.05 -5.38
C ASP A 267 3.17 -14.02 -6.37
N ILE A 268 2.36 -12.97 -6.31
CA ILE A 268 1.39 -12.62 -7.35
C ILE A 268 1.61 -11.17 -7.77
N ASP A 269 0.75 -10.64 -8.64
CA ASP A 269 0.72 -9.22 -9.00
C ASP A 269 0.79 -8.30 -7.76
N GLY A 270 1.45 -7.16 -7.88
CA GLY A 270 1.54 -6.17 -6.80
C GLY A 270 0.17 -5.72 -6.28
N ASP A 271 -0.84 -5.72 -7.15
CA ASP A 271 -2.24 -5.40 -6.90
C ASP A 271 -3.17 -6.64 -6.91
N GLY A 272 -2.59 -7.84 -7.06
CA GLY A 272 -3.30 -9.09 -6.87
C GLY A 272 -3.57 -9.37 -5.39
N TYR A 273 -4.54 -10.23 -5.12
CA TYR A 273 -4.91 -10.61 -3.77
C TYR A 273 -5.37 -12.06 -3.68
N PHE A 274 -5.14 -12.69 -2.52
CA PHE A 274 -5.70 -13.99 -2.19
C PHE A 274 -7.15 -13.83 -1.72
N VAL A 275 -7.99 -14.80 -2.06
CA VAL A 275 -9.39 -14.81 -1.63
C VAL A 275 -9.45 -15.31 -0.18
N GLU A 276 -9.49 -14.39 0.78
CA GLU A 276 -9.91 -14.74 2.14
C GLU A 276 -11.42 -15.04 2.14
N THR A 277 -11.87 -15.96 2.98
CA THR A 277 -13.27 -16.02 3.38
C THR A 277 -13.57 -14.79 4.25
N GLN A 278 -13.82 -13.64 3.60
CA GLN A 278 -14.19 -12.40 4.29
C GLN A 278 -15.60 -12.56 4.87
N ASP A 279 -15.80 -12.21 6.14
CA ASP A 279 -17.12 -12.24 6.78
C ASP A 279 -17.89 -10.96 6.42
N PHE A 280 -18.32 -10.88 5.17
CA PHE A 280 -19.01 -9.71 4.65
C PHE A 280 -20.29 -9.39 5.45
N PRO A 281 -20.64 -8.09 5.58
CA PRO A 281 -21.93 -7.69 6.13
C PRO A 281 -23.09 -8.38 5.43
N LYS A 282 -23.97 -9.04 6.20
CA LYS A 282 -25.13 -9.79 5.70
C LYS A 282 -26.32 -8.88 5.35
N THR A 283 -26.06 -7.80 4.62
CA THR A 283 -27.05 -6.81 4.18
C THR A 283 -27.73 -7.21 2.86
N GLY A 284 -27.13 -8.13 2.12
CA GLY A 284 -27.49 -8.45 0.73
C GLY A 284 -26.87 -7.49 -0.31
N GLY A 285 -26.12 -6.47 0.13
CA GLY A 285 -25.38 -5.55 -0.74
C GLY A 285 -24.05 -6.12 -1.22
N LYS A 286 -23.28 -5.30 -1.92
CA LYS A 286 -21.99 -5.63 -2.56
C LYS A 286 -20.85 -4.82 -1.97
N LEU A 287 -19.64 -5.39 -2.03
CA LEU A 287 -18.41 -4.66 -1.80
C LEU A 287 -18.18 -3.63 -2.90
N ARG A 288 -17.93 -2.37 -2.53
CA ARG A 288 -17.57 -1.27 -3.42
C ARG A 288 -16.21 -0.68 -3.04
N THR A 289 -15.63 0.08 -3.97
CA THR A 289 -14.38 0.82 -3.78
C THR A 289 -14.57 2.33 -3.76
N LEU A 290 -15.78 2.81 -4.13
CA LEU A 290 -16.17 4.22 -4.17
C LEU A 290 -17.53 4.37 -3.50
N ILE A 291 -17.72 5.46 -2.74
CA ILE A 291 -18.95 5.82 -2.04
C ILE A 291 -20.04 6.19 -3.05
N THR A 292 -19.69 6.91 -4.12
CA THR A 292 -20.58 7.27 -5.24
C THR A 292 -21.22 6.07 -5.93
N ASP A 293 -20.58 4.90 -5.89
CA ASP A 293 -21.09 3.66 -6.52
C ASP A 293 -21.96 2.82 -5.57
N MET A 294 -22.09 3.23 -4.30
CA MET A 294 -22.81 2.46 -3.27
C MET A 294 -24.32 2.72 -3.32
N GLU A 295 -25.08 1.63 -3.29
CA GLU A 295 -26.51 1.63 -2.92
C GLU A 295 -26.69 1.38 -1.41
N VAL A 296 -27.88 1.63 -0.86
CA VAL A 296 -28.15 1.31 0.56
C VAL A 296 -27.99 -0.20 0.77
N GLY A 297 -27.19 -0.57 1.76
CA GLY A 297 -26.79 -1.95 2.06
C GLY A 297 -25.46 -2.38 1.43
N ASP A 298 -24.96 -1.68 0.40
CA ASP A 298 -23.59 -1.90 -0.07
C ASP A 298 -22.60 -1.53 1.04
N PHE A 299 -21.39 -2.09 0.95
CA PHE A 299 -20.35 -1.87 1.94
C PHE A 299 -19.01 -1.59 1.29
N ILE A 300 -18.17 -0.85 2.01
CA ILE A 300 -16.85 -0.40 1.56
C ILE A 300 -15.84 -0.70 2.65
N ARG A 301 -14.68 -1.22 2.26
CA ARG A 301 -13.62 -1.56 3.22
C ARG A 301 -12.95 -0.30 3.77
N CYS A 302 -12.57 -0.31 5.05
CA CYS A 302 -11.74 0.71 5.66
C CYS A 302 -10.77 0.08 6.66
N GLY A 303 -9.55 0.58 6.72
CA GLY A 303 -8.57 0.27 7.75
C GLY A 303 -8.78 1.09 9.02
N TYR A 304 -8.48 0.50 10.17
CA TYR A 304 -8.36 1.20 11.45
C TYR A 304 -7.23 0.62 12.30
N ARG A 305 -6.37 1.49 12.83
CA ARG A 305 -5.28 1.12 13.72
C ARG A 305 -5.25 1.98 14.96
N ALA A 306 -5.16 1.37 16.13
CA ALA A 306 -5.00 2.10 17.39
C ALA A 306 -4.07 1.37 18.36
N ALA A 307 -3.30 2.14 19.13
CA ALA A 307 -2.70 1.64 20.36
C ALA A 307 -3.77 1.48 21.45
N ALA A 308 -3.49 0.64 22.45
CA ALA A 308 -4.39 0.46 23.59
C ALA A 308 -4.76 1.81 24.22
N ALA A 309 -6.06 1.98 24.52
CA ALA A 309 -6.65 3.17 25.14
C ALA A 309 -6.51 4.51 24.37
N ASN A 310 -5.92 4.50 23.16
CA ASN A 310 -5.78 5.67 22.31
C ASN A 310 -6.82 5.66 21.18
N ALA A 311 -7.17 6.84 20.66
CA ALA A 311 -7.94 6.93 19.42
C ALA A 311 -7.06 6.45 18.25
N GLY A 312 -7.65 5.67 17.36
CA GLY A 312 -6.96 5.16 16.19
C GLY A 312 -6.99 6.09 14.99
N GLN A 313 -6.27 5.68 13.95
CA GLN A 313 -6.24 6.34 12.66
C GLN A 313 -6.92 5.45 11.62
N PHE A 314 -7.71 6.10 10.75
CA PHE A 314 -8.32 5.47 9.60
C PHE A 314 -7.41 5.53 8.39
N PHE A 315 -7.47 4.49 7.56
CA PHE A 315 -6.71 4.42 6.32
C PHE A 315 -7.45 3.60 5.28
N GLY A 316 -7.08 3.73 4.01
CA GLY A 316 -7.49 2.77 2.98
C GLY A 316 -9.00 2.65 2.72
N LEU A 317 -9.79 3.73 2.80
CA LEU A 317 -11.22 3.66 2.48
C LEU A 317 -11.41 3.28 1.01
N GLY A 318 -12.07 2.15 0.75
CA GLY A 318 -12.24 1.59 -0.59
C GLY A 318 -11.01 0.92 -1.16
N ILE A 319 -9.94 0.75 -0.37
CA ILE A 319 -8.68 0.14 -0.79
C ILE A 319 -8.59 -1.27 -0.21
N ASP A 320 -8.21 -2.22 -1.08
CA ASP A 320 -7.88 -3.59 -0.68
C ASP A 320 -6.48 -3.63 -0.03
N THR A 321 -6.34 -4.27 1.13
CA THR A 321 -5.10 -4.32 1.93
C THR A 321 -4.77 -5.76 2.32
N ILE A 322 -3.49 -6.04 2.65
CA ILE A 322 -3.05 -7.33 3.26
C ILE A 322 -3.48 -7.49 4.72
N GLU A 323 -4.01 -6.43 5.32
CA GLU A 323 -4.26 -6.43 6.76
C GLU A 323 -5.33 -7.46 7.12
N PRO A 324 -5.28 -8.09 8.28
CA PRO A 324 -6.35 -8.98 8.71
C PRO A 324 -7.64 -8.18 8.97
N GLU A 325 -8.79 -8.85 8.88
CA GLU A 325 -10.05 -8.28 9.35
C GLU A 325 -10.00 -8.09 10.88
N ILE A 326 -10.38 -6.90 11.38
CA ILE A 326 -10.53 -6.65 12.83
C ILE A 326 -11.60 -7.61 13.36
N PRO A 327 -11.38 -8.34 14.47
CA PRO A 327 -12.38 -9.27 15.00
C PRO A 327 -13.75 -8.63 15.18
N ARG A 328 -14.83 -9.39 14.95
CA ARG A 328 -16.21 -8.87 15.01
C ARG A 328 -16.59 -8.33 16.40
N ASP A 329 -16.01 -8.90 17.44
CA ASP A 329 -16.12 -8.48 18.85
C ASP A 329 -15.23 -7.27 19.21
N GLY A 330 -14.51 -6.72 18.23
CA GLY A 330 -13.50 -5.69 18.42
C GLY A 330 -12.24 -6.17 19.15
N THR A 331 -11.33 -5.24 19.43
CA THR A 331 -10.10 -5.47 20.21
C THR A 331 -9.66 -4.17 20.90
N THR A 332 -8.82 -4.26 21.93
CA THR A 332 -8.20 -3.07 22.54
C THR A 332 -7.11 -2.44 21.68
N ILE A 333 -6.51 -3.22 20.78
CA ILE A 333 -5.40 -2.82 19.90
C ILE A 333 -5.75 -3.23 18.46
N PRO A 334 -6.73 -2.57 17.84
CA PRO A 334 -7.09 -2.88 16.45
C PRO A 334 -5.94 -2.58 15.53
N ASN A 335 -5.72 -3.51 14.61
CA ASN A 335 -4.78 -3.40 13.52
C ASN A 335 -5.31 -4.24 12.36
N GLY A 336 -6.14 -3.64 11.50
CA GLY A 336 -6.86 -4.40 10.50
C GLY A 336 -7.82 -3.57 9.65
N TYR A 337 -8.59 -4.26 8.82
CA TYR A 337 -9.74 -3.68 8.12
C TYR A 337 -11.08 -4.07 8.76
N PHE A 338 -12.12 -3.29 8.45
CA PHE A 338 -13.52 -3.55 8.72
C PHE A 338 -14.36 -3.00 7.56
N PHE A 339 -15.68 -3.07 7.65
CA PHE A 339 -16.57 -2.58 6.60
C PHE A 339 -17.45 -1.43 7.10
N PHE A 340 -17.52 -0.36 6.31
CA PHE A 340 -18.58 0.63 6.42
C PHE A 340 -19.74 0.21 5.53
N ILE A 341 -20.95 0.19 6.07
CA ILE A 341 -22.20 -0.09 5.34
C ILE A 341 -22.85 1.26 4.99
N LYS A 342 -23.32 1.43 3.75
CA LYS A 342 -24.18 2.58 3.40
C LYS A 342 -25.57 2.36 3.96
N VAL A 343 -25.93 3.12 4.99
CA VAL A 343 -27.22 2.97 5.70
C VAL A 343 -28.27 3.93 5.14
N LYS A 344 -27.83 5.09 4.65
CA LYS A 344 -28.62 6.05 3.88
C LYS A 344 -27.68 6.96 3.09
N GLU A 345 -28.26 7.78 2.22
CA GLU A 345 -27.49 8.82 1.53
C GLU A 345 -26.83 9.76 2.55
N GLY A 346 -25.55 10.05 2.36
CA GLY A 346 -24.76 10.88 3.25
C GLY A 346 -24.26 10.21 4.54
N LEU A 347 -24.57 8.93 4.79
CA LEU A 347 -24.12 8.22 6.02
C LEU A 347 -23.67 6.78 5.75
N LEU A 348 -22.42 6.49 6.14
CA LEU A 348 -21.89 5.13 6.25
C LEU A 348 -21.64 4.79 7.72
N VAL A 349 -21.87 3.54 8.14
CA VAL A 349 -21.69 3.10 9.53
C VAL A 349 -20.89 1.81 9.58
N ALA A 350 -19.92 1.73 10.49
CA ALA A 350 -19.10 0.54 10.65
C ALA A 350 -19.96 -0.67 11.04
N ASP A 351 -19.72 -1.81 10.42
CA ASP A 351 -20.43 -3.06 10.65
C ASP A 351 -20.17 -3.66 12.05
N ARG A 352 -19.10 -3.23 12.72
CA ARG A 352 -18.73 -3.63 14.08
C ARG A 352 -18.26 -2.48 14.95
N VAL A 353 -18.17 -2.73 16.25
CA VAL A 353 -17.32 -1.97 17.16
C VAL A 353 -15.86 -2.27 16.81
N VAL A 354 -15.13 -1.28 16.29
CA VAL A 354 -13.75 -1.49 15.82
C VAL A 354 -12.73 -1.49 16.95
N GLN A 355 -13.06 -0.87 18.08
CA GLN A 355 -12.17 -0.77 19.24
C GLN A 355 -12.96 -0.71 20.54
N TYR A 356 -12.56 -1.47 21.55
CA TYR A 356 -13.03 -1.27 22.92
C TYR A 356 -11.91 -0.83 23.85
N GLY A 357 -12.28 -0.26 25.01
CA GLY A 357 -11.32 0.21 26.02
C GLY A 357 -10.70 1.59 25.74
N ALA A 358 -11.05 2.24 24.63
CA ALA A 358 -10.83 3.67 24.46
C ALA A 358 -11.91 4.47 25.20
N ALA A 359 -11.49 5.40 26.04
CA ALA A 359 -12.41 6.29 26.75
C ALA A 359 -13.07 7.27 25.77
N TRP A 360 -14.32 7.66 26.05
CA TRP A 360 -15.04 8.63 25.23
C TRP A 360 -14.26 9.94 25.07
N PHE A 361 -13.65 10.46 26.14
CA PHE A 361 -12.87 11.70 26.07
C PHE A 361 -11.62 11.57 25.20
N THR A 362 -11.00 10.39 25.14
CA THR A 362 -9.88 10.14 24.22
C THR A 362 -10.34 10.25 22.77
N LEU A 363 -11.47 9.62 22.44
CA LEU A 363 -12.06 9.65 21.10
C LEU A 363 -12.55 11.07 20.74
N SER A 364 -13.13 11.77 21.71
CA SER A 364 -13.57 13.17 21.55
C SER A 364 -12.41 14.13 21.34
N ASN A 365 -11.28 13.94 22.02
CA ASN A 365 -10.08 14.76 21.83
C ASN A 365 -9.46 14.54 20.44
N ALA A 366 -9.67 13.37 19.84
CA ALA A 366 -9.36 13.12 18.43
C ALA A 366 -10.43 13.66 17.45
N GLY A 367 -11.50 14.29 17.95
CA GLY A 367 -12.60 14.84 17.16
C GLY A 367 -13.69 13.84 16.77
N TYR A 368 -13.56 12.56 17.13
CA TYR A 368 -14.50 11.51 16.70
C TYR A 368 -15.86 11.54 17.41
N ALA A 369 -16.05 12.33 18.45
CA ALA A 369 -17.37 12.46 19.08
C ALA A 369 -18.36 13.21 18.17
N HIS A 370 -17.93 14.32 17.56
CA HIS A 370 -18.81 15.25 16.83
C HIS A 370 -18.41 15.45 15.36
N GLY A 371 -17.29 14.87 14.92
CA GLY A 371 -16.83 14.97 13.54
C GLY A 371 -15.46 15.63 13.45
N THR A 372 -14.53 14.92 12.84
CA THR A 372 -13.32 15.48 12.25
C THR A 372 -13.24 15.06 10.79
N ASN A 373 -12.48 15.80 9.98
CA ASN A 373 -12.31 15.44 8.57
C ASN A 373 -11.74 14.02 8.47
N PHE A 374 -12.40 13.18 7.67
CA PHE A 374 -11.87 11.86 7.37
C PHE A 374 -10.78 11.99 6.31
N ASN A 375 -9.65 11.32 6.50
CA ASN A 375 -8.57 11.33 5.52
C ASN A 375 -8.96 10.51 4.29
N TYR A 376 -9.73 11.13 3.40
CA TYR A 376 -10.15 10.52 2.15
C TYR A 376 -9.14 10.82 1.04
N SER A 377 -8.01 10.12 1.08
CA SER A 377 -6.88 10.34 0.17
C SER A 377 -6.44 9.05 -0.52
N LEU A 378 -6.11 9.16 -1.80
CA LEU A 378 -5.39 8.15 -2.59
C LEU A 378 -3.90 8.13 -2.24
N ILE A 379 -3.35 9.24 -1.75
CA ILE A 379 -1.99 9.29 -1.19
C ILE A 379 -2.09 8.86 0.27
N PRO A 380 -1.43 7.77 0.68
CA PRO A 380 -1.42 7.35 2.08
C PRO A 380 -0.65 8.37 2.92
N ILE A 381 -0.80 8.32 4.23
CA ILE A 381 0.01 9.17 5.12
C ILE A 381 1.46 8.74 4.98
N MET A 382 2.37 9.63 4.58
CA MET A 382 3.75 9.33 4.23
C MET A 382 4.71 9.48 5.41
N ALA A 383 5.69 8.58 5.52
CA ALA A 383 6.81 8.71 6.48
C ALA A 383 8.14 9.08 5.79
N ASN A 384 8.26 8.78 4.49
CA ASN A 384 9.32 9.26 3.62
C ASN A 384 8.80 9.29 2.16
N ASP A 385 9.64 9.69 1.21
CA ASP A 385 9.24 9.84 -0.20
C ASP A 385 8.78 8.52 -0.86
N PHE A 386 9.10 7.37 -0.28
CA PHE A 386 8.88 6.04 -0.87
C PHE A 386 7.99 5.12 -0.03
N SER A 387 7.63 5.52 1.20
CA SER A 387 6.91 4.63 2.10
C SER A 387 5.93 5.40 2.99
N PRO A 388 4.72 4.84 3.17
CA PRO A 388 3.76 5.38 4.12
C PRO A 388 4.23 5.21 5.57
N SER A 389 3.60 5.95 6.46
CA SER A 389 3.69 5.79 7.89
C SER A 389 2.90 4.55 8.33
N GLY A 390 3.49 3.73 9.19
CA GLY A 390 2.90 2.45 9.60
C GLY A 390 3.00 1.38 8.51
N ILE A 391 1.99 0.51 8.42
CA ILE A 391 1.94 -0.61 7.45
C ILE A 391 0.86 -0.41 6.38
N GLU A 392 0.50 0.84 6.05
CA GLU A 392 -0.34 1.07 4.86
C GLU A 392 0.35 0.50 3.60
N PRO A 393 -0.40 -0.08 2.64
CA PRO A 393 0.21 -0.59 1.42
C PRO A 393 0.90 0.53 0.67
N VAL A 394 2.18 0.34 0.33
CA VAL A 394 2.89 1.27 -0.55
C VAL A 394 2.21 1.24 -1.91
N ASN A 395 1.61 2.35 -2.31
CA ASN A 395 0.91 2.47 -3.59
C ASN A 395 1.55 3.49 -4.54
N GLY A 396 2.65 4.11 -4.13
CA GLY A 396 3.37 5.09 -4.92
C GLY A 396 4.51 5.77 -4.17
N SER A 397 5.06 6.82 -4.78
CA SER A 397 6.15 7.62 -4.25
C SER A 397 5.97 9.12 -4.55
N LEU A 398 6.52 9.96 -3.68
CA LEU A 398 6.58 11.41 -3.84
C LEU A 398 7.92 11.83 -4.44
N SER A 399 7.87 12.86 -5.28
CA SER A 399 9.08 13.56 -5.72
C SER A 399 8.75 15.03 -5.98
N ALA A 400 9.79 15.86 -6.06
CA ALA A 400 9.61 17.28 -6.29
C ALA A 400 10.70 17.84 -7.19
N SER A 401 10.41 18.97 -7.85
CA SER A 401 11.38 19.71 -8.67
C SER A 401 12.57 20.25 -7.87
N GLY A 402 12.43 20.35 -6.55
CA GLY A 402 13.45 20.79 -5.62
C GLY A 402 12.93 20.84 -4.19
N VAL A 403 13.84 20.85 -3.23
CA VAL A 403 13.54 20.96 -1.79
C VAL A 403 14.53 21.93 -1.15
N LEU A 404 14.06 22.81 -0.26
CA LEU A 404 14.91 23.73 0.49
C LEU A 404 15.88 22.98 1.41
N SER A 405 15.44 21.86 1.97
CA SER A 405 16.26 20.94 2.75
C SER A 405 15.72 19.53 2.59
N ALA A 406 16.58 18.60 2.16
CA ALA A 406 16.21 17.19 2.02
C ALA A 406 15.89 16.50 3.36
N THR A 407 16.30 17.08 4.48
CA THR A 407 16.02 16.53 5.83
C THR A 407 14.83 17.21 6.49
N ALA A 408 14.63 18.52 6.28
CA ALA A 408 13.59 19.28 6.97
C ALA A 408 12.31 19.47 6.17
N TYR A 409 12.42 19.65 4.84
CA TYR A 409 11.29 19.98 3.95
C TYR A 409 11.20 19.09 2.69
N PRO A 410 11.41 17.76 2.80
CA PRO A 410 11.30 16.84 1.67
C PRO A 410 9.87 16.77 1.11
N ALA A 411 9.70 16.11 -0.03
CA ALA A 411 8.41 16.06 -0.73
C ALA A 411 7.31 15.39 0.11
N TRP A 412 7.65 14.31 0.83
CA TRP A 412 6.72 13.60 1.71
C TRP A 412 6.08 14.42 2.82
N LYS A 413 6.69 15.55 3.20
CA LYS A 413 6.11 16.48 4.18
C LYS A 413 4.81 17.15 3.73
N ALA A 414 4.47 17.07 2.45
CA ALA A 414 3.17 17.50 1.96
C ALA A 414 2.11 16.39 2.05
N SER A 415 2.39 15.24 2.64
CA SER A 415 1.40 14.16 2.80
C SER A 415 1.63 13.37 4.08
N ASP A 416 2.23 13.98 5.11
CA ASP A 416 2.54 13.29 6.38
C ASP A 416 1.43 13.41 7.42
N GLY A 417 0.36 14.14 7.10
CA GLY A 417 -0.80 14.32 7.97
C GLY A 417 -0.49 15.17 9.20
N VAL A 418 0.56 15.99 9.16
CA VAL A 418 1.01 16.83 10.27
C VAL A 418 0.82 18.31 9.94
N ASP A 419 -0.18 18.90 10.58
CA ASP A 419 -0.37 20.35 10.54
C ASP A 419 0.77 21.07 11.27
N GLY A 420 1.34 22.09 10.63
CA GLY A 420 2.36 22.89 11.29
C GLY A 420 2.99 23.98 10.44
N THR A 421 4.14 24.46 10.92
CA THR A 421 4.91 25.53 10.29
C THR A 421 5.49 25.14 8.94
N TRP A 422 5.70 23.85 8.75
CA TRP A 422 6.47 23.33 7.63
C TRP A 422 5.66 22.27 6.88
N GLY A 423 5.98 22.15 5.60
CA GLY A 423 5.50 21.12 4.69
C GLY A 423 6.59 20.87 3.65
N TRP A 424 6.23 20.52 2.42
CA TRP A 424 7.19 20.60 1.31
C TRP A 424 7.48 22.05 0.96
N ILE A 425 8.76 22.42 0.81
CA ILE A 425 9.20 23.79 0.50
C ILE A 425 10.21 23.78 -0.65
N LEU A 426 9.99 24.65 -1.64
CA LEU A 426 10.91 24.85 -2.75
C LEU A 426 12.23 25.52 -2.31
N PRO A 427 13.34 25.32 -3.06
CA PRO A 427 14.61 25.96 -2.75
C PRO A 427 14.51 27.48 -2.61
N SER A 428 15.47 28.06 -1.89
CA SER A 428 15.51 29.51 -1.70
C SER A 428 15.57 30.24 -3.04
N ASN A 429 14.76 31.28 -3.18
CA ASN A 429 14.52 32.06 -4.39
C ASN A 429 13.83 31.29 -5.55
N VAL A 430 13.19 30.17 -5.27
CA VAL A 430 12.40 29.39 -6.25
C VAL A 430 10.92 29.39 -5.87
N LYS A 431 10.09 29.99 -6.73
CA LYS A 431 8.63 30.12 -6.52
C LYS A 431 7.78 29.28 -7.47
N GLN A 432 8.41 28.74 -8.50
CA GLN A 432 7.79 27.85 -9.47
C GLN A 432 8.43 26.48 -9.35
N GLY A 433 7.60 25.44 -9.38
CA GLY A 433 8.06 24.08 -9.18
C GLY A 433 6.90 23.13 -9.09
N TRP A 434 7.22 21.84 -8.99
CA TRP A 434 6.20 20.80 -8.91
C TRP A 434 6.45 19.86 -7.74
N LEU A 435 5.33 19.36 -7.21
CA LEU A 435 5.25 18.21 -6.33
C LEU A 435 4.48 17.13 -7.06
N GLU A 436 5.09 15.96 -7.23
CA GLU A 436 4.57 14.82 -7.97
C GLU A 436 4.29 13.66 -7.02
N TYR A 437 3.13 13.03 -7.19
CA TYR A 437 2.86 11.69 -6.69
C TYR A 437 2.82 10.70 -7.85
N ARG A 438 3.63 9.65 -7.75
CA ARG A 438 3.70 8.56 -8.72
C ARG A 438 3.04 7.32 -8.13
N PHE A 439 1.86 6.97 -8.62
CA PHE A 439 1.21 5.70 -8.32
C PHE A 439 1.94 4.54 -9.01
N TYR A 440 2.01 3.39 -8.34
CA TYR A 440 2.50 2.15 -8.93
C TYR A 440 1.50 1.55 -9.94
N LYS A 441 0.21 1.91 -9.84
CA LYS A 441 -0.84 1.52 -10.77
C LYS A 441 -1.53 2.75 -11.36
N PRO A 442 -2.00 2.71 -12.63
CA PRO A 442 -2.85 3.75 -13.17
C PRO A 442 -4.05 3.98 -12.26
N THR A 443 -4.17 5.20 -11.74
CA THR A 443 -5.23 5.57 -10.80
C THR A 443 -6.00 6.75 -11.36
N VAL A 444 -7.33 6.76 -11.24
CA VAL A 444 -8.15 7.92 -11.61
C VAL A 444 -8.23 8.87 -10.43
N VAL A 445 -7.76 10.09 -10.61
CA VAL A 445 -7.90 11.18 -9.64
C VAL A 445 -9.02 12.10 -10.12
N LYS A 446 -10.04 12.31 -9.28
CA LYS A 446 -11.20 13.18 -9.56
C LYS A 446 -11.20 14.47 -8.75
N GLY A 447 -10.15 14.70 -7.97
CA GLY A 447 -9.97 15.94 -7.24
C GLY A 447 -8.68 15.94 -6.45
N TYR A 448 -8.44 17.02 -5.74
CA TYR A 448 -7.31 17.13 -4.82
C TYR A 448 -7.62 18.13 -3.70
N THR A 449 -6.87 18.03 -2.62
CA THR A 449 -6.86 19.06 -1.58
C THR A 449 -5.49 19.75 -1.54
N LEU A 450 -5.50 21.04 -1.23
CA LEU A 450 -4.31 21.78 -0.85
C LEU A 450 -4.54 22.41 0.51
N LYS A 451 -3.60 22.17 1.43
CA LYS A 451 -3.55 22.83 2.72
C LYS A 451 -2.30 23.68 2.84
N THR A 452 -2.43 24.85 3.46
CA THR A 452 -1.28 25.71 3.71
C THR A 452 -0.55 25.31 4.99
N THR A 453 0.71 25.73 5.12
CA THR A 453 1.40 25.74 6.42
C THR A 453 0.91 26.95 7.25
N THR A 454 1.57 27.22 8.39
CA THR A 454 1.37 28.50 9.11
C THR A 454 1.94 29.73 8.39
N SER A 455 2.59 29.55 7.23
CA SER A 455 3.03 30.63 6.33
C SER A 455 2.16 30.68 5.06
N PRO A 456 0.92 31.22 5.14
CA PRO A 456 -0.05 31.14 4.04
C PRO A 456 0.39 31.87 2.77
N THR A 457 1.19 32.94 2.88
CA THR A 457 1.69 33.67 1.71
C THR A 457 2.60 32.83 0.79
N ALA A 458 3.14 31.72 1.31
CA ALA A 458 3.96 30.79 0.52
C ALA A 458 3.12 29.74 -0.22
N ALA A 459 1.83 29.63 0.08
CA ALA A 459 0.93 28.72 -0.62
C ALA A 459 0.77 29.12 -2.11
N PRO A 460 0.38 28.18 -2.98
CA PRO A 460 0.18 28.47 -4.39
C PRO A 460 -0.94 29.50 -4.61
N SER A 461 -0.71 30.49 -5.48
CA SER A 461 -1.74 31.44 -5.92
C SER A 461 -2.22 31.22 -7.35
N SER A 462 -1.41 30.54 -8.16
CA SER A 462 -1.77 29.97 -9.46
C SER A 462 -1.08 28.63 -9.60
N TRP A 463 -1.81 27.58 -9.98
CA TRP A 463 -1.25 26.25 -10.13
C TRP A 463 -2.08 25.36 -11.07
N LEU A 464 -1.47 24.24 -11.45
CA LEU A 464 -2.06 23.20 -12.29
C LEU A 464 -2.08 21.88 -11.54
N LEU A 465 -3.15 21.09 -11.72
CA LEU A 465 -3.07 19.64 -11.57
C LEU A 465 -2.80 19.05 -12.96
N GLU A 466 -1.79 18.20 -13.07
CA GLU A 466 -1.40 17.57 -14.33
C GLU A 466 -1.26 16.05 -14.19
N GLY A 467 -1.58 15.31 -15.25
CA GLY A 467 -1.36 13.86 -15.36
C GLY A 467 -0.38 13.52 -16.50
N TRP A 468 0.50 12.53 -16.30
CA TRP A 468 1.48 12.11 -17.32
C TRP A 468 0.92 11.04 -18.26
N ASP A 469 0.78 11.34 -19.55
CA ASP A 469 0.20 10.43 -20.53
C ASP A 469 1.18 9.42 -21.17
N GLY A 470 2.44 9.41 -20.72
CA GLY A 470 3.53 8.64 -21.30
C GLY A 470 4.48 9.48 -22.17
N LYS A 471 4.00 10.60 -22.72
CA LYS A 471 4.78 11.50 -23.60
C LYS A 471 4.96 12.89 -23.00
N GLY A 472 3.94 13.36 -22.29
CA GLY A 472 3.88 14.71 -21.77
C GLY A 472 2.94 14.83 -20.57
N TRP A 473 3.01 16.00 -19.92
CA TRP A 473 2.06 16.39 -18.89
C TRP A 473 0.81 17.00 -19.53
N ILE A 474 -0.35 16.47 -19.15
CA ILE A 474 -1.66 16.96 -19.57
C ILE A 474 -2.28 17.71 -18.41
N THR A 475 -2.64 18.98 -18.61
CA THR A 475 -3.37 19.76 -17.61
C THR A 475 -4.77 19.20 -17.41
N LEU A 476 -5.06 18.75 -16.20
CA LEU A 476 -6.36 18.24 -15.78
C LEU A 476 -7.19 19.33 -15.08
N ASP A 477 -6.52 20.26 -14.40
CA ASP A 477 -7.15 21.39 -13.74
C ASP A 477 -6.19 22.60 -13.69
N ARG A 478 -6.75 23.81 -13.68
CA ARG A 478 -6.02 25.07 -13.53
C ARG A 478 -6.79 25.96 -12.56
N GLN A 479 -6.12 26.40 -11.50
CA GLN A 479 -6.73 27.20 -10.44
C GLN A 479 -5.93 28.47 -10.18
N THR A 480 -6.66 29.48 -9.69
CA THR A 480 -6.09 30.71 -9.13
C THR A 480 -6.80 31.06 -7.84
N TYR A 481 -6.07 31.35 -6.78
CA TYR A 481 -6.61 31.79 -5.50
C TYR A 481 -5.60 32.64 -4.72
N SER A 482 -6.05 33.61 -3.95
CA SER A 482 -5.18 34.46 -3.12
C SER A 482 -5.88 34.80 -1.81
N GLY A 483 -5.11 35.15 -0.79
CA GLY A 483 -5.63 35.44 0.55
C GLY A 483 -5.81 34.19 1.38
N TRP A 484 -4.87 33.25 1.27
CA TRP A 484 -4.84 32.07 2.13
C TRP A 484 -4.73 32.47 3.60
N ILE A 485 -5.37 31.71 4.49
CA ILE A 485 -5.15 31.81 5.94
C ILE A 485 -4.39 30.60 6.48
N SER A 486 -3.75 30.76 7.64
CA SER A 486 -2.93 29.71 8.26
C SER A 486 -3.71 28.40 8.43
N LEU A 487 -3.13 27.29 7.97
CA LEU A 487 -3.69 25.93 8.01
C LEU A 487 -5.04 25.76 7.28
N GLU A 488 -5.37 26.67 6.36
CA GLU A 488 -6.56 26.55 5.51
C GLU A 488 -6.40 25.36 4.56
N GLU A 489 -7.43 24.52 4.48
CA GLU A 489 -7.54 23.44 3.50
C GLU A 489 -8.63 23.76 2.49
N ARG A 490 -8.32 23.56 1.21
CA ARG A 490 -9.27 23.68 0.10
C ARG A 490 -9.35 22.40 -0.69
N VAL A 491 -10.55 22.11 -1.19
CA VAL A 491 -10.84 20.94 -2.02
C VAL A 491 -11.21 21.42 -3.42
N TYR A 492 -10.66 20.76 -4.44
CA TYR A 492 -10.86 21.08 -5.84
C TYR A 492 -11.34 19.83 -6.58
N SER A 493 -12.50 19.91 -7.21
CA SER A 493 -13.07 18.84 -8.04
C SER A 493 -12.52 18.91 -9.45
N VAL A 494 -12.22 17.75 -10.04
CA VAL A 494 -11.63 17.62 -11.37
C VAL A 494 -12.43 16.63 -12.20
N ASN A 495 -12.86 17.06 -13.38
CA ASN A 495 -13.56 16.18 -14.32
C ASN A 495 -12.55 15.32 -15.10
N ASN A 496 -12.04 14.28 -14.44
CA ASN A 496 -11.11 13.34 -15.04
C ASN A 496 -11.64 11.90 -14.92
N SER A 497 -11.70 11.22 -16.05
CA SER A 497 -12.05 9.78 -16.14
C SER A 497 -10.88 8.91 -16.58
N LYS A 498 -9.73 9.52 -16.93
CA LYS A 498 -8.54 8.80 -17.39
C LYS A 498 -7.61 8.53 -16.21
N ALA A 499 -7.14 7.29 -16.14
CA ALA A 499 -6.14 6.88 -15.16
C ALA A 499 -4.73 7.29 -15.61
N TYR A 500 -3.93 7.75 -14.66
CA TYR A 500 -2.51 8.06 -14.86
C TYR A 500 -1.70 7.45 -13.74
N THR A 501 -0.43 7.14 -13.99
CA THR A 501 0.52 6.67 -12.97
C THR A 501 1.25 7.84 -12.30
N ARG A 502 1.21 9.04 -12.87
CA ARG A 502 1.90 10.21 -12.30
C ARG A 502 0.97 11.41 -12.34
N TYR A 503 0.84 12.06 -11.20
CA TYR A 503 0.12 13.31 -11.04
C TYR A 503 1.03 14.33 -10.38
N ARG A 504 0.93 15.60 -10.76
CA ARG A 504 1.66 16.66 -10.07
C ARG A 504 0.84 17.91 -9.90
N ILE A 505 1.12 18.62 -8.81
CA ILE A 505 0.76 20.02 -8.66
C ILE A 505 1.93 20.84 -9.19
N TYR A 506 1.71 21.62 -10.23
CA TYR A 506 2.69 22.58 -10.76
C TYR A 506 2.33 23.99 -10.30
N ILE A 507 3.15 24.58 -9.43
CA ILE A 507 2.97 25.94 -8.92
C ILE A 507 3.51 26.93 -9.94
N GLU A 508 2.65 27.81 -10.43
CA GLU A 508 3.00 28.92 -11.34
C GLU A 508 3.32 30.20 -10.57
N ALA A 509 2.69 30.41 -9.41
CA ALA A 509 2.93 31.54 -8.51
C ALA A 509 2.56 31.20 -7.06
N ASN A 510 3.14 31.90 -6.09
CA ASN A 510 2.74 31.87 -4.68
C ASN A 510 1.94 33.12 -4.27
N ASP A 511 1.34 33.08 -3.10
CA ASP A 511 0.49 34.15 -2.55
C ASP A 511 1.30 35.30 -1.89
N GLY A 512 2.42 35.68 -2.52
CA GLY A 512 3.20 36.87 -2.15
C GLY A 512 4.44 36.61 -1.29
N HIS A 513 4.77 35.37 -0.94
CA HIS A 513 5.99 35.09 -0.17
C HIS A 513 7.28 35.40 -0.96
N ALA A 514 8.23 36.05 -0.31
CA ALA A 514 9.40 36.62 -0.96
C ALA A 514 10.37 35.59 -1.54
N ASN A 515 10.52 34.42 -0.90
CA ASN A 515 11.66 33.53 -1.15
C ASN A 515 11.30 32.16 -1.74
N TYR A 516 10.11 31.63 -1.47
CA TYR A 516 9.78 30.25 -1.83
C TYR A 516 8.26 30.04 -1.88
N SER A 517 7.85 28.93 -2.51
CA SER A 517 6.50 28.37 -2.40
C SER A 517 6.51 27.10 -1.55
N CYS A 518 5.38 26.76 -0.94
CA CYS A 518 5.20 25.55 -0.17
C CYS A 518 3.81 24.93 -0.39
N ILE A 519 3.70 23.65 -0.03
CA ILE A 519 2.42 22.96 0.17
C ILE A 519 2.51 22.32 1.56
N GLY A 520 1.53 22.62 2.42
CA GLY A 520 1.43 22.05 3.76
C GLY A 520 0.94 20.62 3.72
N GLU A 521 -0.21 20.39 3.07
CA GLU A 521 -0.73 19.04 2.77
C GLU A 521 -1.31 18.98 1.36
N LEU A 522 -1.17 17.82 0.73
CA LEU A 522 -1.69 17.43 -0.56
C LEU A 522 -2.37 16.07 -0.38
N ARG A 523 -3.64 16.03 -0.78
CA ARG A 523 -4.35 14.76 -1.01
C ARG A 523 -4.80 14.71 -2.45
N LEU A 524 -4.73 13.54 -3.06
CA LEU A 524 -5.43 13.24 -4.31
C LEU A 524 -6.67 12.44 -3.94
N ILE A 525 -7.84 12.81 -4.46
CA ILE A 525 -9.11 12.18 -4.05
C ILE A 525 -9.75 11.43 -5.22
N PRO A 526 -10.34 10.24 -4.97
CA PRO A 526 -10.93 9.41 -6.01
C PRO A 526 -12.33 9.88 -6.43
N GLU A 527 -13.00 10.64 -5.56
CA GLU A 527 -14.29 11.27 -5.78
C GLU A 527 -14.38 12.57 -4.97
N PRO A 528 -15.04 13.63 -5.49
CA PRO A 528 -15.09 14.94 -4.86
C PRO A 528 -16.10 14.97 -3.71
N LEU A 529 -15.69 14.42 -2.56
CA LEU A 529 -16.52 14.35 -1.36
C LEU A 529 -15.92 15.19 -0.23
N LYS A 530 -16.79 15.86 0.52
CA LYS A 530 -16.47 16.25 1.91
C LYS A 530 -16.82 15.10 2.81
N THR A 531 -15.91 14.72 3.70
CA THR A 531 -16.11 13.57 4.59
C THR A 531 -15.75 13.95 6.02
N LYS A 532 -16.56 13.45 6.96
CA LYS A 532 -16.29 13.55 8.40
C LYS A 532 -16.47 12.19 9.05
N VAL A 533 -15.60 11.85 10.00
CA VAL A 533 -15.77 10.67 10.85
C VAL A 533 -16.21 11.06 12.25
N ARG A 534 -17.25 10.39 12.73
CA ARG A 534 -17.86 10.64 14.04
C ARG A 534 -18.50 9.38 14.64
N MET A 535 -18.98 9.50 15.87
CA MET A 535 -19.91 8.56 16.48
C MET A 535 -21.34 8.84 15.99
N LEU A 536 -22.20 7.82 16.10
CA LEU A 536 -23.64 7.99 15.94
C LEU A 536 -24.22 8.79 17.11
N THR A 537 -25.30 9.52 16.82
CA THR A 537 -26.18 10.05 17.88
C THR A 537 -26.93 8.90 18.56
N GLY A 538 -26.98 8.93 19.89
CA GLY A 538 -27.61 7.92 20.75
C GLY A 538 -28.72 8.46 21.64
N GLY A 539 -29.01 9.76 21.57
CA GLY A 539 -29.99 10.43 22.41
C GLY A 539 -29.50 10.70 23.83
N VAL A 540 -30.32 11.42 24.60
CA VAL A 540 -29.94 11.96 25.92
C VAL A 540 -30.81 11.46 27.07
N SER A 541 -31.95 10.82 26.80
CA SER A 541 -32.87 10.34 27.85
C SER A 541 -33.95 9.41 27.28
N TYR A 542 -34.76 8.78 28.14
CA TYR A 542 -35.99 8.15 27.67
C TYR A 542 -36.99 9.20 27.15
N LEU A 543 -37.78 8.83 26.15
CA LEU A 543 -38.93 9.61 25.70
C LEU A 543 -40.10 9.39 26.66
N ARG A 544 -40.78 10.47 27.05
CA ARG A 544 -42.08 10.38 27.75
C ARG A 544 -43.24 10.90 26.93
N GLN A 545 -44.44 10.59 27.39
CA GLN A 545 -45.67 11.10 26.81
C GLN A 545 -45.64 12.62 26.70
N GLY A 546 -45.94 13.14 25.50
CA GLY A 546 -45.88 14.57 25.19
C GLY A 546 -44.60 15.04 24.51
N GLY A 547 -43.61 14.17 24.26
CA GLY A 547 -42.43 14.51 23.44
C GLY A 547 -41.28 15.16 24.21
N TYR A 548 -41.18 14.89 25.51
CA TYR A 548 -40.17 15.48 26.40
C TYR A 548 -39.14 14.45 26.88
N PRO A 549 -37.96 14.88 27.36
CA PRO A 549 -37.00 13.99 28.02
C PRO A 549 -37.52 13.45 29.36
N SER A 550 -37.11 12.23 29.72
CA SER A 550 -37.49 11.56 30.96
C SER A 550 -36.35 10.70 31.54
N PRO A 551 -36.14 10.71 32.87
CA PRO A 551 -35.21 9.81 33.53
C PRO A 551 -35.74 8.36 33.63
N THR A 552 -37.03 8.14 33.38
CA THR A 552 -37.69 6.83 33.52
C THR A 552 -38.22 6.32 32.18
N ASN A 553 -38.02 5.03 31.90
CA ASN A 553 -38.49 4.39 30.68
C ASN A 553 -40.01 4.18 30.72
N GLU A 554 -40.75 4.93 29.89
CA GLU A 554 -42.21 4.77 29.70
C GLU A 554 -42.54 3.84 28.50
N GLY A 555 -41.54 3.20 27.88
CA GLY A 555 -41.72 2.32 26.73
C GLY A 555 -41.94 3.06 25.40
N LEU A 556 -41.60 4.36 25.33
CA LEU A 556 -41.82 5.22 24.17
C LEU A 556 -40.56 5.48 23.33
N GLY A 557 -39.43 4.87 23.68
CA GLY A 557 -38.14 5.05 23.00
C GLY A 557 -37.24 6.08 23.67
N ILE A 558 -36.34 6.67 22.89
CA ILE A 558 -35.28 7.59 23.36
C ILE A 558 -35.50 8.99 22.78
N PHE A 559 -35.23 10.01 23.61
CA PHE A 559 -35.30 11.41 23.25
C PHE A 559 -33.89 12.01 23.07
N PRO A 560 -33.65 12.82 22.02
CA PRO A 560 -34.49 12.94 20.83
C PRO A 560 -34.39 11.69 19.92
N SER A 561 -35.12 11.68 18.81
CA SER A 561 -34.85 10.76 17.71
C SER A 561 -33.36 10.81 17.33
N ASN A 562 -32.76 9.65 17.11
CA ASN A 562 -31.31 9.49 17.02
C ASN A 562 -30.95 8.41 16.01
N GLU A 563 -29.73 8.49 15.48
CA GLU A 563 -29.24 7.61 14.41
C GLU A 563 -29.02 6.19 14.91
N TRP A 564 -28.63 6.00 16.17
CA TRP A 564 -28.40 4.68 16.72
C TRP A 564 -29.67 3.83 16.70
N ASP A 565 -30.82 4.41 17.07
CA ASP A 565 -32.11 3.74 16.97
C ASP A 565 -32.51 3.44 15.52
N GLU A 566 -32.25 4.38 14.59
CA GLU A 566 -32.58 4.24 13.17
C GLU A 566 -31.74 3.14 12.49
N VAL A 567 -30.44 3.09 12.78
CA VAL A 567 -29.47 2.28 12.06
C VAL A 567 -29.25 0.91 12.71
N VAL A 568 -29.08 0.89 14.03
CA VAL A 568 -28.64 -0.30 14.76
C VAL A 568 -29.84 -0.99 15.41
N ALA A 569 -30.58 -0.29 16.27
CA ALA A 569 -31.64 -0.90 17.07
C ALA A 569 -32.81 -1.40 16.22
N ASN A 570 -33.23 -0.59 15.24
CA ASN A 570 -34.33 -0.89 14.33
C ASN A 570 -33.83 -1.22 12.92
N SER A 571 -32.61 -1.75 12.82
CA SER A 571 -31.97 -2.16 11.56
C SER A 571 -32.90 -3.02 10.69
N PRO A 572 -33.08 -2.70 9.41
CA PRO A 572 -33.82 -3.57 8.48
C PRO A 572 -33.11 -4.90 8.22
N TRP A 573 -31.82 -5.02 8.55
CA TRP A 573 -31.01 -6.23 8.40
C TRP A 573 -30.88 -7.05 9.70
N GLY A 574 -31.57 -6.63 10.77
CA GLY A 574 -31.47 -7.25 12.09
C GLY A 574 -30.19 -6.89 12.85
N GLY A 575 -30.11 -7.34 14.11
CA GLY A 575 -29.00 -7.02 15.03
C GLY A 575 -27.68 -7.75 14.72
N GLU A 576 -27.73 -8.92 14.06
CA GLU A 576 -26.54 -9.72 13.78
C GLU A 576 -25.54 -9.00 12.86
N VAL A 577 -26.04 -8.24 11.88
CA VAL A 577 -25.19 -7.42 10.99
C VAL A 577 -24.29 -6.50 11.80
N TRP A 578 -24.80 -5.98 12.91
CA TRP A 578 -24.12 -5.02 13.78
C TRP A 578 -23.34 -5.65 14.94
N GLY A 579 -23.26 -6.99 15.00
CA GLY A 579 -22.57 -7.71 16.09
C GLY A 579 -23.44 -7.99 17.33
N TYR A 580 -24.74 -7.72 17.27
CA TYR A 580 -25.68 -8.03 18.36
C TYR A 580 -26.24 -9.45 18.21
N THR A 581 -25.46 -10.45 18.66
CA THR A 581 -25.88 -11.86 18.78
C THR A 581 -26.14 -12.26 20.24
N ASN A 582 -26.92 -13.31 20.48
CA ASN A 582 -27.21 -13.79 21.83
C ASN A 582 -25.91 -14.15 22.59
N GLY A 583 -25.61 -13.46 23.70
CA GLY A 583 -24.37 -13.62 24.47
C GLY A 583 -23.27 -12.60 24.15
N ALA A 584 -23.47 -11.68 23.21
CA ALA A 584 -22.60 -10.52 23.00
C ALA A 584 -22.65 -9.63 24.25
N ILE A 585 -21.51 -9.34 24.90
CA ILE A 585 -21.46 -8.59 26.17
C ILE A 585 -21.39 -7.06 25.97
N GLU A 586 -21.66 -6.57 24.76
CA GLU A 586 -21.06 -5.35 24.21
C GLU A 586 -21.94 -4.12 24.33
N ALA A 587 -21.34 -2.95 24.43
CA ALA A 587 -22.00 -1.66 24.42
C ALA A 587 -21.18 -0.67 23.58
N GLU A 588 -21.77 0.44 23.16
CA GLU A 588 -21.06 1.40 22.33
C GLU A 588 -21.27 2.84 22.75
N TRP A 589 -20.19 3.62 22.59
CA TRP A 589 -20.20 5.05 22.78
C TRP A 589 -21.05 5.73 21.72
N THR A 590 -21.76 6.77 22.13
CA THR A 590 -22.48 7.66 21.22
C THR A 590 -21.99 9.10 21.42
N SER A 591 -22.34 9.99 20.51
CA SER A 591 -21.88 11.39 20.57
C SER A 591 -22.44 12.19 21.76
N ASP A 592 -23.42 11.64 22.46
CA ASP A 592 -24.34 12.40 23.30
C ASP A 592 -23.94 12.48 24.77
N THR A 593 -24.32 13.60 25.38
CA THR A 593 -24.29 13.79 26.83
C THR A 593 -25.70 13.57 27.36
N PRO A 594 -25.91 12.69 28.37
CA PRO A 594 -27.22 12.39 28.90
C PRO A 594 -27.86 13.61 29.58
N TYR A 595 -29.18 13.64 29.57
CA TYR A 595 -30.02 14.65 30.22
C TYR A 595 -29.74 14.71 31.73
N SER A 596 -29.74 15.92 32.27
CA SER A 596 -29.50 16.15 33.69
C SER A 596 -30.53 15.42 34.57
N GLY A 597 -30.04 14.63 35.53
CA GLY A 597 -30.89 13.80 36.40
C GLY A 597 -31.16 12.39 35.86
N PHE A 598 -30.65 12.03 34.68
CA PHE A 598 -30.63 10.63 34.25
C PHE A 598 -29.62 9.82 35.10
N THR A 599 -30.11 8.83 35.86
CA THR A 599 -29.27 7.91 36.64
C THR A 599 -29.47 6.48 36.13
N GLY A 600 -28.77 6.09 35.08
CA GLY A 600 -28.78 4.70 34.61
C GLY A 600 -28.20 3.75 35.66
N GLN A 601 -28.80 2.57 35.81
CA GLN A 601 -28.26 1.48 36.63
C GLN A 601 -27.10 0.76 35.91
N PRO A 602 -26.19 0.09 36.66
CA PRO A 602 -26.16 -0.05 38.12
C PRO A 602 -25.12 0.89 38.76
N GLY A 603 -25.57 1.73 39.69
CA GLY A 603 -24.71 2.55 40.54
C GLY A 603 -24.60 3.99 40.05
N GLY A 604 -25.19 4.91 40.83
CA GLY A 604 -25.28 6.32 40.51
C GLY A 604 -23.95 6.97 40.15
N PHE A 605 -23.96 7.73 39.06
CA PHE A 605 -22.87 8.65 38.71
C PHE A 605 -23.37 10.09 38.78
N GLN A 606 -22.49 10.99 39.21
CA GLN A 606 -22.83 12.36 39.55
C GLN A 606 -22.89 13.30 38.34
N MET A 607 -23.85 14.22 38.48
CA MET A 607 -24.36 15.27 37.62
C MET A 607 -23.37 16.43 37.28
N ASP A 608 -22.21 16.17 36.67
CA ASP A 608 -21.20 17.22 36.43
C ASP A 608 -20.70 17.37 34.97
N PHE A 609 -21.56 17.09 33.98
CA PHE A 609 -21.22 17.13 32.54
C PHE A 609 -20.18 16.07 32.08
N GLN A 610 -19.75 15.15 32.96
CA GLN A 610 -18.81 14.09 32.62
C GLN A 610 -19.46 12.79 32.13
N GLY A 611 -20.78 12.62 32.31
CA GLY A 611 -21.51 11.44 31.84
C GLY A 611 -21.64 11.39 30.31
N ARG A 612 -21.61 10.19 29.73
CA ARG A 612 -21.76 9.95 28.29
C ARG A 612 -22.74 8.82 28.02
N THR A 613 -23.54 8.99 26.97
CA THR A 613 -24.57 8.03 26.57
C THR A 613 -23.91 6.77 25.98
N VAL A 614 -24.39 5.62 26.44
CA VAL A 614 -23.95 4.30 25.99
C VAL A 614 -25.17 3.45 25.61
N ARG A 615 -25.07 2.72 24.51
CA ARG A 615 -26.17 1.91 23.95
C ARG A 615 -25.79 0.43 23.79
N GLY A 616 -26.78 -0.46 23.74
CA GLY A 616 -26.62 -1.84 23.26
C GLY A 616 -26.13 -2.89 24.26
N ARG A 617 -25.92 -2.53 25.53
CA ARG A 617 -25.26 -3.39 26.55
C ARG A 617 -25.85 -4.81 26.62
N LEU A 618 -24.96 -5.82 26.73
CA LEU A 618 -25.30 -7.26 26.81
C LEU A 618 -26.03 -7.80 25.58
N GLY A 619 -25.76 -7.22 24.41
CA GLY A 619 -26.35 -7.70 23.17
C GLY A 619 -27.80 -7.27 23.00
N ASP A 620 -28.31 -6.41 23.90
CA ASP A 620 -29.68 -5.93 23.89
C ASP A 620 -29.74 -4.55 23.22
N PRO A 621 -30.27 -4.46 21.99
CA PRO A 621 -30.38 -3.19 21.27
C PRO A 621 -31.36 -2.20 21.92
N THR A 622 -32.12 -2.59 22.95
CA THR A 622 -33.00 -1.67 23.68
C THR A 622 -32.31 -1.04 24.89
N ASN A 623 -31.11 -1.50 25.24
CA ASN A 623 -30.41 -1.05 26.44
C ASN A 623 -29.85 0.37 26.29
N TYR A 624 -30.20 1.24 27.24
CA TYR A 624 -29.81 2.64 27.31
C TYR A 624 -29.28 2.98 28.71
N TRP A 625 -28.06 3.49 28.79
CA TRP A 625 -27.43 3.88 30.06
C TRP A 625 -26.36 4.97 29.87
N SER A 626 -25.72 5.36 30.97
CA SER A 626 -24.67 6.38 30.97
C SER A 626 -23.54 6.01 31.91
N THR A 627 -22.32 6.41 31.56
CA THR A 627 -21.13 6.28 32.43
C THR A 627 -20.18 7.47 32.23
N LEU A 628 -19.13 7.58 33.05
CA LEU A 628 -18.13 8.65 32.92
C LEU A 628 -17.42 8.59 31.56
N GLY A 629 -17.16 9.73 30.93
CA GLY A 629 -16.42 9.78 29.67
C GLY A 629 -14.96 9.31 29.78
N THR A 630 -14.42 9.21 31.00
CA THR A 630 -13.09 8.63 31.33
C THR A 630 -13.14 7.12 31.55
N TYR A 631 -14.33 6.51 31.53
CA TYR A 631 -14.52 5.11 31.88
C TYR A 631 -13.89 4.16 30.86
N THR A 632 -13.17 3.16 31.37
CA THR A 632 -12.44 2.17 30.56
C THR A 632 -12.71 0.70 30.97
N SER A 633 -13.58 0.45 31.97
CA SER A 633 -13.86 -0.89 32.56
C SER A 633 -15.27 -0.98 33.15
N PRO A 634 -16.11 -2.04 32.98
CA PRO A 634 -15.76 -3.38 32.52
C PRO A 634 -16.34 -3.73 31.13
N SER A 635 -15.57 -4.54 30.40
CA SER A 635 -15.92 -5.34 29.22
C SER A 635 -16.80 -4.67 28.14
N LYS A 636 -16.11 -4.23 27.07
CA LYS A 636 -16.63 -3.93 25.73
C LYS A 636 -17.57 -2.72 25.58
N ILE A 637 -17.32 -1.59 26.23
CA ILE A 637 -17.78 -0.30 25.65
C ILE A 637 -16.80 0.07 24.55
N GLY A 638 -17.28 0.20 23.32
CA GLY A 638 -16.39 0.49 22.20
C GLY A 638 -16.88 1.56 21.25
N PHE A 639 -15.99 1.83 20.30
CA PHE A 639 -16.11 2.83 19.27
C PHE A 639 -16.62 2.16 17.99
N ARG A 640 -17.80 2.57 17.53
CA ARG A 640 -18.30 2.31 16.19
C ARG A 640 -18.26 3.62 15.40
N PRO A 641 -17.34 3.76 14.45
CA PRO A 641 -17.29 4.96 13.63
C PRO A 641 -18.41 4.99 12.61
N ALA A 642 -18.78 6.21 12.23
CA ALA A 642 -19.64 6.53 11.09
C ALA A 642 -18.95 7.59 10.24
N ILE A 643 -19.12 7.51 8.92
CA ILE A 643 -18.68 8.52 7.96
C ILE A 643 -19.91 9.28 7.46
N GLU A 644 -19.90 10.57 7.70
CA GLU A 644 -20.81 11.53 7.06
C GLU A 644 -20.13 12.05 5.79
N TYR A 645 -20.87 12.11 4.68
CA TYR A 645 -20.34 12.60 3.42
C TYR A 645 -21.33 13.47 2.63
N GLU A 646 -20.78 14.40 1.87
CA GLU A 646 -21.52 15.28 0.96
C GLU A 646 -20.79 15.40 -0.38
N TYR A 647 -21.53 15.38 -1.49
CA TYR A 647 -20.99 15.66 -2.82
C TYR A 647 -20.60 17.13 -2.97
N ILE A 648 -19.44 17.40 -3.59
CA ILE A 648 -18.91 18.75 -3.86
C ILE A 648 -19.25 19.20 -5.28
#